data_AF-A0A8C5S4R0-F1
#
_entry.id   AF-A0A8C5S4R0-F1
#
_cell.length_a   1.000
_cell.length_b   1.000
_cell.length_c   1.000
_cell.angle_alpha   90.00
_cell.angle_beta   90.00
_cell.angle_gamma   90.00
#
_symmetry.space_group_name_H-M   'P 1'
#
loop_
_entity.id
_entity.type
_entity.pdbx_description
1 polymer ?
#
loop_
_entity_poly.entity_id
_entity_poly.type
_entity_poly.pdbx_seq_one_letter_code
_entity_poly.pdbx_strand_id
1 'polypeptide(L)'
;MTTVVERKFVNLRKRLDQLGYRQPLGVESLPLVEKLFSDLVHTTESLRSTKLSAGKIEKECSNFDVVLEPYREENARLTRENNELHLEVLKLKEQLEEQVKNLKATLRKFEHENSDMKFLNNQYIHKMRSLEKENKAKTDKIQQLQEKNLQAVVQTPGGKKRNIPFRRQRMQIDQPVPPSGIGAYPVPQPNDPYIADLLQVADNRIHELQIEVDDLQEKLEIAEREMKNYSKQVELRDNEIERLAVALDGGRSHDVISLEAKSRSNEKIIDHLNLQVEFLQQTKKDLEKRIEDLLDSRQNMTSEVAHLSNKNEELCQELTEIDHLAQQLERHKEIVLETADKEIGEAKVRTFWELREHQEYLERMRLEGGIALGDKSPSRLDTFVKTIEEDRDYYKRELECLQKIFKRRSSPLVKSPEKVSEDLRLVTRERDELQSMLDRFEKQMIEIQSNVKLLTVEKDKLSILYEQSQNELNHLRREKKTCFLTKNHAEEERKNALADFRRAASEKEGLREKLKVSLKMSHRFGISFALQLETERLDQVSTVSLLKDKISSLEDELNIKTHQLLNTSEDSSQYKTELNSLKLLNEQIQKSLDEIQHQLTLKENELQSAQEEIEILEDKIDTLQNKSLSQNESLILLRSTVNALDKEKDSLQESIDEKTEKIAYLEDNLANKGGGGAACTRPSLLPTTAATPDAPICQSEKVG
;
A
#
# COMPACT_ATOMS: atom_id res chain seq x y z
N MET A 1 -15.74 -32.87 90.99
CA MET A 1 -15.15 -33.33 89.71
C MET A 1 -16.23 -33.88 88.76
N THR A 2 -17.17 -34.70 89.21
CA THR A 2 -18.24 -35.35 88.41
C THR A 2 -19.18 -34.38 87.67
N THR A 3 -19.59 -33.28 88.29
CA THR A 3 -20.58 -32.34 87.72
C THR A 3 -20.09 -31.51 86.52
N VAL A 4 -18.77 -31.44 86.29
CA VAL A 4 -18.20 -30.74 85.13
C VAL A 4 -18.12 -31.69 83.93
N VAL A 5 -17.75 -32.95 84.17
CA VAL A 5 -17.70 -34.00 83.15
C VAL A 5 -19.09 -34.29 82.60
N GLU A 6 -20.09 -34.39 83.47
CA GLU A 6 -21.50 -34.57 83.08
C GLU A 6 -22.03 -33.41 82.23
N ARG A 7 -21.70 -32.16 82.59
CA ARG A 7 -22.10 -30.98 81.79
C ARG A 7 -21.45 -30.99 80.41
N LYS A 8 -20.15 -31.32 80.33
CA LYS A 8 -19.45 -31.46 79.04
C LYS A 8 -20.02 -32.58 78.19
N PHE A 9 -20.34 -33.72 78.81
CA PHE A 9 -20.96 -34.86 78.13
C PHE A 9 -22.31 -34.49 77.53
N VAL A 10 -23.20 -33.86 78.31
CA VAL A 10 -24.52 -33.43 77.83
C VAL A 10 -24.40 -32.40 76.70
N ASN A 11 -23.46 -31.46 76.80
CA ASN A 11 -23.25 -30.45 75.77
C ASN A 11 -22.71 -31.05 74.46
N LEU A 12 -21.68 -31.90 74.53
CA LEU A 12 -21.14 -32.58 73.35
C LEU A 12 -22.19 -33.50 72.71
N ARG A 13 -22.94 -34.23 73.54
CA ARG A 13 -24.03 -35.10 73.08
C ARG A 13 -25.09 -34.34 72.30
N LYS A 14 -25.56 -33.20 72.82
CA LYS A 14 -26.51 -32.33 72.12
C LYS A 14 -25.98 -31.86 70.76
N ARG A 15 -24.70 -31.47 70.67
CA ARG A 15 -24.07 -31.02 69.42
C ARG A 15 -23.92 -32.16 68.40
N LEU A 16 -23.57 -33.36 68.86
CA LEU A 16 -23.49 -34.56 68.02
C LEU A 16 -24.87 -35.00 67.51
N ASP A 17 -25.90 -34.98 68.38
CA ASP A 17 -27.28 -35.30 67.99
C ASP A 17 -27.83 -34.30 66.95
N GLN A 18 -27.49 -33.01 67.06
CA GLN A 18 -27.83 -31.98 66.07
C GLN A 18 -27.24 -32.27 64.69
N LEU A 19 -26.09 -32.93 64.64
CA LEU A 19 -25.43 -33.36 63.40
C LEU A 19 -25.80 -34.78 62.97
N GLY A 20 -26.72 -35.43 63.70
CA GLY A 20 -27.24 -36.76 63.37
C GLY A 20 -26.45 -37.93 63.94
N TYR A 21 -25.38 -37.69 64.71
CA TYR A 21 -24.59 -38.75 65.34
C TYR A 21 -25.28 -39.28 66.60
N ARG A 22 -26.12 -40.30 66.43
CA ARG A 22 -27.00 -40.83 67.49
C ARG A 22 -26.44 -42.03 68.27
N GLN A 23 -25.28 -42.56 67.91
CA GLN A 23 -24.66 -43.74 68.54
C GLN A 23 -24.33 -43.51 70.03
N PRO A 24 -24.42 -44.52 70.90
CA PRO A 24 -24.14 -44.36 72.34
C PRO A 24 -22.69 -43.91 72.58
N LEU A 25 -22.49 -42.97 73.52
CA LEU A 25 -21.17 -42.41 73.86
C LEU A 25 -20.80 -42.78 75.31
N GLY A 26 -19.65 -43.42 75.51
CA GLY A 26 -19.10 -43.71 76.83
C GLY A 26 -18.41 -42.49 77.46
N VAL A 27 -18.32 -42.45 78.79
CA VAL A 27 -17.66 -41.34 79.51
C VAL A 27 -16.14 -41.33 79.27
N GLU A 28 -15.53 -42.50 79.04
CA GLU A 28 -14.10 -42.66 78.79
C GLU A 28 -13.64 -42.07 77.46
N SER A 29 -14.50 -42.05 76.44
CA SER A 29 -14.19 -41.52 75.11
C SER A 29 -14.48 -40.01 74.98
N LEU A 30 -15.09 -39.40 75.99
CA LEU A 30 -15.51 -37.99 75.98
C LEU A 30 -14.38 -37.01 75.61
N PRO A 31 -13.17 -37.06 76.21
CA PRO A 31 -12.11 -36.08 75.91
C PRO A 31 -11.59 -36.17 74.47
N LEU A 32 -11.56 -37.37 73.91
CA LEU A 32 -11.09 -37.60 72.54
C LEU A 32 -12.15 -37.11 71.54
N VAL A 33 -13.41 -37.47 71.75
CA VAL A 33 -14.52 -37.06 70.88
C VAL A 33 -14.71 -35.53 70.94
N GLU A 34 -14.55 -34.90 72.10
CA GLU A 34 -14.61 -33.43 72.24
C GLU A 34 -13.52 -32.74 71.39
N LYS A 35 -12.28 -33.24 71.43
CA LYS A 35 -11.18 -32.71 70.62
C LYS A 35 -11.40 -32.92 69.12
N LEU A 36 -11.68 -34.15 68.71
CA LEU A 36 -11.94 -34.46 67.30
C LEU A 36 -13.10 -33.65 66.73
N PHE A 37 -14.14 -33.44 67.53
CA PHE A 37 -15.29 -32.63 67.15
C PHE A 37 -14.91 -31.15 67.00
N SER A 38 -14.12 -30.61 67.93
CA SER A 38 -13.62 -29.24 67.84
C SER A 38 -12.73 -29.05 66.60
N ASP A 39 -11.82 -29.99 66.35
CA ASP A 39 -10.93 -29.96 65.18
C ASP A 39 -11.72 -30.07 63.88
N LEU A 40 -12.76 -30.91 63.83
CA LEU A 40 -13.64 -31.04 62.67
C LEU A 40 -14.43 -29.75 62.41
N VAL A 41 -14.95 -29.11 63.46
CA VAL A 41 -15.64 -27.82 63.33
C VAL A 41 -14.68 -26.75 62.83
N HIS A 42 -13.49 -26.62 63.43
CA HIS A 42 -12.48 -25.65 63.02
C HIS A 42 -12.00 -25.87 61.58
N THR A 43 -11.74 -27.12 61.18
CA THR A 43 -11.32 -27.44 59.81
C THR A 43 -12.44 -27.17 58.80
N THR A 44 -13.69 -27.44 59.14
CA THR A 44 -14.84 -27.16 58.28
C THR A 44 -15.08 -25.66 58.13
N GLU A 45 -14.98 -24.89 59.22
CA GLU A 45 -15.09 -23.43 59.20
C GLU A 45 -13.92 -22.80 58.43
N SER A 46 -12.70 -23.30 58.63
CA SER A 46 -11.51 -22.86 57.89
C SER A 46 -11.64 -23.15 56.39
N LEU A 47 -12.10 -24.35 56.02
CA LEU A 47 -12.36 -24.73 54.63
C LEU A 47 -13.45 -23.87 54.00
N ARG A 48 -14.51 -23.55 54.75
CA ARG A 48 -15.58 -22.64 54.28
C ARG A 48 -15.03 -21.25 54.04
N SER A 49 -14.20 -20.73 54.94
CA SER A 49 -13.56 -19.41 54.81
C SER A 49 -12.61 -19.36 53.61
N THR A 50 -11.77 -20.38 53.43
CA THR A 50 -10.83 -20.45 52.29
C THR A 50 -11.57 -20.64 50.96
N LYS A 51 -12.66 -21.39 50.93
CA LYS A 51 -13.51 -21.53 49.73
C LYS A 51 -14.18 -20.20 49.35
N LEU A 52 -14.64 -19.43 50.33
CA LEU A 52 -15.20 -18.10 50.10
C LEU A 52 -14.13 -17.11 49.59
N SER A 53 -12.93 -17.11 50.18
CA SER A 53 -11.84 -16.25 49.70
C SER A 53 -11.36 -16.66 48.30
N ALA A 54 -11.25 -17.96 48.02
CA ALA A 54 -10.90 -18.46 46.70
C ALA A 54 -11.92 -18.04 45.64
N GLY A 55 -13.22 -18.15 45.92
CA GLY A 55 -14.27 -17.70 45.01
C GLY A 55 -14.29 -16.18 44.80
N LYS A 56 -13.81 -15.38 45.78
CA LYS A 56 -13.64 -13.93 45.61
C LYS A 56 -12.45 -13.61 44.70
N ILE A 57 -11.31 -14.27 44.93
CA ILE A 57 -10.10 -14.12 44.12
C ILE A 57 -10.36 -14.56 42.67
N GLU A 58 -11.09 -15.65 42.46
CA GLU A 58 -11.46 -16.15 41.13
C GLU A 58 -12.31 -15.12 40.36
N LYS A 59 -13.27 -14.47 41.03
CA LYS A 59 -14.04 -13.36 40.44
C LYS A 59 -13.17 -12.15 40.13
N GLU A 60 -12.28 -11.77 41.03
CA GLU A 60 -11.34 -10.66 40.78
C GLU A 60 -10.40 -10.96 39.61
N CYS A 61 -9.85 -12.18 39.52
CA CYS A 61 -9.04 -12.63 38.38
C CYS A 61 -9.84 -12.58 37.06
N SER A 62 -11.09 -13.05 37.06
CA SER A 62 -11.94 -12.96 35.86
C SER A 62 -12.22 -11.52 35.45
N ASN A 63 -12.35 -10.61 36.41
CA ASN A 63 -12.53 -9.18 36.14
C ASN A 63 -11.25 -8.55 35.55
N PHE A 64 -10.07 -8.94 36.05
CA PHE A 64 -8.80 -8.50 35.47
C PHE A 64 -8.61 -9.01 34.04
N ASP A 65 -9.01 -10.24 33.72
CA ASP A 65 -8.91 -10.73 32.34
C ASP A 65 -9.79 -9.92 31.38
N VAL A 66 -11.00 -9.51 31.79
CA VAL A 66 -11.87 -8.62 30.99
C VAL A 66 -11.25 -7.23 30.79
N VAL A 67 -10.60 -6.68 31.81
CA VAL A 67 -9.95 -5.35 31.71
C VAL A 67 -8.65 -5.43 30.88
N LEU A 68 -7.92 -6.55 30.95
CA LEU A 68 -6.65 -6.72 30.25
C LEU A 68 -6.80 -7.18 28.79
N GLU A 69 -7.90 -7.83 28.43
CA GLU A 69 -8.13 -8.33 27.06
C GLU A 69 -7.97 -7.22 25.99
N PRO A 70 -8.59 -6.03 26.11
CA PRO A 70 -8.44 -4.97 25.12
C PRO A 70 -6.98 -4.49 24.98
N TYR A 71 -6.25 -4.42 26.09
CA TYR A 71 -4.83 -4.05 26.07
C TYR A 71 -3.95 -5.15 25.47
N ARG A 72 -4.30 -6.43 25.64
CA ARG A 72 -3.58 -7.55 24.99
C ARG A 72 -3.80 -7.53 23.48
N GLU A 73 -5.04 -7.31 23.03
CA GLU A 73 -5.37 -7.18 21.61
C GLU A 73 -4.68 -5.97 20.97
N GLU A 74 -4.70 -4.81 21.64
CA GLU A 74 -4.06 -3.60 21.14
C GLU A 74 -2.54 -3.73 21.10
N ASN A 75 -1.91 -4.34 22.12
CA ASN A 75 -0.46 -4.63 22.08
C ASN A 75 -0.11 -5.60 20.93
N ALA A 76 -0.92 -6.62 20.69
CA ALA A 76 -0.70 -7.54 19.58
C ALA A 76 -0.89 -6.86 18.21
N ARG A 77 -1.79 -5.87 18.12
CA ARG A 77 -1.95 -5.02 16.93
C ARG A 77 -0.74 -4.12 16.73
N LEU A 78 -0.35 -3.35 17.74
CA LEU A 78 0.80 -2.45 17.69
C LEU A 78 2.10 -3.20 17.40
N THR A 79 2.28 -4.40 17.94
CA THR A 79 3.45 -5.23 17.64
C THR A 79 3.51 -5.63 16.16
N ARG A 80 2.37 -5.98 15.56
CA ARG A 80 2.30 -6.29 14.12
C ARG A 80 2.59 -5.06 13.27
N GLU A 81 1.96 -3.94 13.57
CA GLU A 81 2.16 -2.67 12.87
C GLU A 81 3.62 -2.20 12.98
N ASN A 82 4.22 -2.30 14.18
CA ASN A 82 5.63 -1.97 14.39
C ASN A 82 6.56 -2.85 13.55
N ASN A 83 6.30 -4.16 13.50
CA ASN A 83 7.08 -5.09 12.67
C ASN A 83 6.93 -4.77 11.17
N GLU A 84 5.72 -4.46 10.70
CA GLU A 84 5.46 -4.08 9.30
C GLU A 84 6.18 -2.78 8.94
N LEU A 85 6.07 -1.75 9.77
CA LEU A 85 6.78 -0.48 9.60
C LEU A 85 8.29 -0.68 9.63
N HIS A 86 8.81 -1.55 10.50
CA HIS A 86 10.24 -1.86 10.55
C HIS A 86 10.74 -2.47 9.23
N LEU A 87 9.96 -3.38 8.64
CA LEU A 87 10.27 -3.97 7.34
C LEU A 87 10.20 -2.94 6.21
N GLU A 88 9.22 -2.04 6.25
CA GLU A 88 9.09 -0.97 5.27
C GLU A 88 10.26 0.02 5.33
N VAL A 89 10.68 0.42 6.54
CA VAL A 89 11.85 1.27 6.76
C VAL A 89 13.13 0.61 6.23
N LEU A 90 13.32 -0.70 6.46
CA LEU A 90 14.46 -1.44 5.92
C LEU A 90 14.45 -1.42 4.39
N LYS A 91 13.30 -1.69 3.77
CA LYS A 91 13.15 -1.67 2.31
C LYS A 91 13.41 -0.29 1.72
N LEU A 92 12.88 0.77 2.33
CA LEU A 92 13.12 2.16 1.89
C LEU A 92 14.59 2.54 2.06
N LYS A 93 15.25 2.12 3.14
CA LYS A 93 16.67 2.33 3.35
C LYS A 93 17.51 1.67 2.25
N GLU A 94 17.23 0.41 1.92
CA GLU A 94 17.92 -0.31 0.84
C GLU A 94 17.74 0.40 -0.52
N GLN A 95 16.53 0.83 -0.83
CA GLN A 95 16.23 1.58 -2.06
C GLN A 95 16.98 2.92 -2.12
N LEU A 96 17.02 3.66 -1.01
CA LEU A 96 17.75 4.92 -0.92
C LEU A 96 19.26 4.71 -1.04
N GLU A 97 19.81 3.69 -0.38
CA GLU A 97 21.23 3.33 -0.50
C GLU A 97 21.61 2.97 -1.93
N GLU A 98 20.75 2.24 -2.64
CA GLU A 98 20.94 1.92 -4.05
C GLU A 98 20.87 3.17 -4.95
N GLN A 99 19.90 4.05 -4.73
CA GLN A 99 19.80 5.34 -5.44
C GLN A 99 21.03 6.21 -5.22
N VAL A 100 21.49 6.35 -3.97
CA VAL A 100 22.69 7.11 -3.64
C VAL A 100 23.92 6.51 -4.30
N LYS A 101 24.05 5.18 -4.32
CA LYS A 101 25.15 4.48 -4.99
C LYS A 101 25.15 4.77 -6.50
N ASN A 102 24.00 4.73 -7.14
CA ASN A 102 23.84 5.03 -8.56
C ASN A 102 24.17 6.49 -8.87
N LEU A 103 23.66 7.44 -8.07
CA LEU A 103 23.96 8.87 -8.22
C LEU A 103 25.46 9.18 -8.02
N LYS A 104 26.12 8.53 -7.05
CA LYS A 104 27.58 8.65 -6.85
C LYS A 104 28.37 8.08 -8.02
N ALA A 105 27.87 7.04 -8.68
CA ALA A 105 28.50 6.48 -9.88
C ALA A 105 28.37 7.45 -11.07
N THR A 106 27.18 8.04 -11.28
CA THR A 106 26.97 9.03 -12.34
C THR A 106 27.73 10.33 -12.10
N LEU A 107 27.81 10.80 -10.85
CA LEU A 107 28.60 11.97 -10.49
C LEU A 107 30.08 11.76 -10.83
N ARG A 108 30.66 10.63 -10.40
CA ARG A 108 32.05 10.28 -10.75
C ARG A 108 32.25 10.25 -12.27
N LYS A 109 31.31 9.68 -13.03
CA LYS A 109 31.40 9.69 -14.50
C LYS A 109 31.49 11.12 -15.05
N PHE A 110 30.62 12.02 -14.62
CA PHE A 110 30.66 13.42 -15.06
C PHE A 110 31.90 14.18 -14.57
N GLU A 111 32.44 13.87 -13.40
CA GLU A 111 33.71 14.44 -12.92
C GLU A 111 34.89 14.07 -13.82
N HIS A 112 34.95 12.81 -14.28
CA HIS A 112 35.98 12.37 -15.22
C HIS A 112 35.80 13.08 -16.57
N GLU A 113 34.59 13.10 -17.13
CA GLU A 113 34.29 13.81 -18.38
C GLU A 113 34.64 15.30 -18.30
N ASN A 114 34.31 15.97 -17.19
CA ASN A 114 34.65 17.37 -16.97
C ASN A 114 36.17 17.58 -16.87
N SER A 115 36.90 16.66 -16.24
CA SER A 115 38.35 16.71 -16.15
C SER A 115 39.00 16.56 -17.54
N ASP A 116 38.50 15.64 -18.35
CA ASP A 116 38.93 15.43 -19.74
C ASP A 116 38.66 16.67 -20.60
N MET A 117 37.47 17.27 -20.47
CA MET A 117 37.12 18.50 -21.18
C MET A 117 37.99 19.69 -20.75
N LYS A 118 38.33 19.82 -19.46
CA LYS A 118 39.26 20.85 -18.97
C LYS A 118 40.67 20.65 -19.51
N PHE A 119 41.13 19.40 -19.60
CA PHE A 119 42.42 19.07 -20.21
C PHE A 119 42.44 19.44 -21.70
N LEU A 120 41.40 19.05 -22.44
CA LEU A 120 41.26 19.36 -23.86
C LEU A 120 41.20 20.86 -24.11
N ASN A 121 40.45 21.61 -23.30
CA ASN A 121 40.37 23.06 -23.40
C ASN A 121 41.73 23.73 -23.16
N ASN A 122 42.48 23.28 -22.14
CA ASN A 122 43.86 23.75 -21.93
C ASN A 122 44.76 23.47 -23.14
N GLN A 123 44.65 22.28 -23.76
CA GLN A 123 45.40 21.95 -24.97
C GLN A 123 45.07 22.90 -26.12
N TYR A 124 43.79 23.22 -26.35
CA TYR A 124 43.38 24.20 -27.36
C TYR A 124 43.87 25.62 -27.07
N ILE A 125 43.87 26.05 -25.80
CA ILE A 125 44.44 27.34 -25.39
C ILE A 125 45.94 27.41 -25.73
N HIS A 126 46.71 26.36 -25.41
CA HIS A 126 48.13 26.30 -25.78
C HIS A 126 48.33 26.33 -27.29
N LYS A 127 47.48 25.61 -28.04
CA LYS A 127 47.53 25.63 -29.51
C LYS A 127 47.22 27.00 -30.09
N MET A 128 46.20 27.69 -29.57
CA MET A 128 45.86 29.07 -29.96
C MET A 128 47.05 30.01 -29.72
N ARG A 129 47.64 30.02 -28.52
CA ARG A 129 48.80 30.86 -28.21
C ARG A 129 49.99 30.58 -29.14
N SER A 130 50.23 29.33 -29.49
CA SER A 130 51.26 28.95 -30.46
C SER A 130 50.97 29.53 -31.85
N LEU A 131 49.73 29.45 -32.32
CA LEU A 131 49.30 29.98 -33.61
C LEU A 131 49.32 31.52 -33.63
N GLU A 132 48.93 32.18 -32.55
CA GLU A 132 49.02 33.64 -32.40
C GLU A 132 50.47 34.11 -32.49
N LYS A 133 51.40 33.40 -31.83
CA LYS A 133 52.84 33.70 -31.91
C LYS A 133 53.39 33.50 -33.32
N GLU A 134 53.00 32.40 -33.99
CA GLU A 134 53.38 32.15 -35.38
C GLU A 134 52.81 33.20 -36.34
N ASN A 135 51.54 33.58 -36.18
CA ASN A 135 50.89 34.62 -36.97
C ASN A 135 51.55 35.97 -36.76
N LYS A 136 51.88 36.34 -35.52
CA LYS A 136 52.63 37.57 -35.23
C LYS A 136 53.99 37.56 -35.94
N ALA A 137 54.73 36.46 -35.85
CA ALA A 137 56.02 36.33 -36.54
C ALA A 137 55.89 36.42 -38.07
N LYS A 138 54.83 35.83 -38.66
CA LYS A 138 54.52 35.98 -40.10
C LYS A 138 54.20 37.42 -40.45
N THR A 139 53.39 38.12 -39.66
CA THR A 139 53.06 39.54 -39.86
C THR A 139 54.31 40.42 -39.79
N ASP A 140 55.14 40.23 -38.76
CA ASP A 140 56.41 40.95 -38.61
C ASP A 140 57.34 40.66 -39.80
N LYS A 141 57.39 39.41 -40.28
CA LYS A 141 58.18 39.03 -41.46
C LYS A 141 57.67 39.69 -42.74
N ILE A 142 56.35 39.75 -42.93
CA ILE A 142 55.72 40.46 -44.06
C ILE A 142 56.09 41.94 -43.99
N GLN A 143 55.99 42.57 -42.83
CA GLN A 143 56.34 43.97 -42.65
C GLN A 143 57.82 44.23 -42.97
N GLN A 144 58.75 43.41 -42.47
CA GLN A 144 60.17 43.48 -42.82
C GLN A 144 60.43 43.31 -44.32
N LEU A 145 59.73 42.38 -44.98
CA LEU A 145 59.86 42.17 -46.42
C LEU A 145 59.31 43.37 -47.20
N GLN A 146 58.19 43.95 -46.76
CA GLN A 146 57.64 45.17 -47.34
C GLN A 146 58.58 46.36 -47.18
N GLU A 147 59.22 46.53 -46.02
CA GLU A 147 60.25 47.56 -45.78
C GLU A 147 61.47 47.38 -46.67
N LYS A 148 61.99 46.15 -46.77
CA LYS A 148 63.10 45.83 -47.68
C LYS A 148 62.73 46.03 -49.14
N ASN A 149 61.49 45.73 -49.53
CA ASN A 149 60.98 45.99 -50.87
C ASN A 149 60.91 47.50 -51.16
N LEU A 150 60.54 48.32 -50.17
CA LEU A 150 60.57 49.79 -50.29
C LEU A 150 61.96 50.37 -50.47
N GLN A 151 62.98 49.71 -49.91
CA GLN A 151 64.38 50.14 -49.96
C GLN A 151 65.16 49.52 -51.14
N ALA A 152 64.55 48.58 -51.87
CA ALA A 152 65.22 47.86 -52.95
C ALA A 152 65.44 48.78 -54.17
N VAL A 153 66.61 49.41 -54.28
CA VAL A 153 66.99 50.21 -55.46
C VAL A 153 67.37 49.29 -56.62
N VAL A 154 66.57 49.25 -57.68
CA VAL A 154 66.92 48.61 -58.95
C VAL A 154 68.00 49.46 -59.63
N GLN A 155 69.25 49.00 -59.64
CA GLN A 155 70.29 49.60 -60.47
C GLN A 155 70.04 49.18 -61.93
N THR A 156 69.65 50.13 -62.77
CA THR A 156 69.79 49.97 -64.22
C THR A 156 71.24 50.26 -64.63
N PRO A 157 71.81 49.55 -65.62
CA PRO A 157 73.20 49.74 -66.04
C PRO A 157 73.33 51.07 -66.77
N GLY A 158 73.60 52.15 -66.02
CA GLY A 158 73.64 53.50 -66.58
C GLY A 158 73.81 54.62 -65.58
N GLY A 159 74.60 54.42 -64.52
CA GLY A 159 75.35 55.46 -63.77
C GLY A 159 74.63 56.67 -63.16
N LYS A 160 73.33 56.89 -63.36
CA LYS A 160 72.57 58.03 -62.81
C LYS A 160 71.51 57.53 -61.84
N LYS A 161 71.72 57.78 -60.55
CA LYS A 161 70.74 57.55 -59.48
C LYS A 161 69.52 58.45 -59.73
N ARG A 162 68.47 57.93 -60.38
CA ARG A 162 67.13 58.52 -60.33
C ARG A 162 66.32 57.77 -59.28
N ASN A 163 65.77 58.53 -58.33
CA ASN A 163 64.82 58.01 -57.36
C ASN A 163 63.52 57.70 -58.13
N ILE A 164 63.32 56.44 -58.55
CA ILE A 164 62.05 56.01 -59.12
C ILE A 164 61.08 55.86 -57.93
N PRO A 165 59.98 56.62 -57.86
CA PRO A 165 59.03 56.43 -56.78
C PRO A 165 58.42 55.05 -56.94
N PHE A 166 58.63 54.19 -55.95
CA PHE A 166 57.92 52.92 -55.83
C PHE A 166 56.43 53.23 -55.72
N ARG A 167 55.75 53.20 -56.86
CA ARG A 167 54.30 53.23 -56.94
C ARG A 167 53.80 51.96 -56.29
N ARG A 168 53.61 52.00 -54.96
CA ARG A 168 52.74 51.04 -54.29
C ARG A 168 51.45 51.05 -55.09
N GLN A 169 51.05 49.90 -55.63
CA GLN A 169 49.68 49.70 -56.09
C GLN A 169 48.81 49.79 -54.83
N ARG A 170 48.53 51.03 -54.40
CA ARG A 170 47.52 51.32 -53.41
C ARG A 170 46.21 51.20 -54.16
N MET A 171 45.37 50.28 -53.73
CA MET A 171 43.95 50.38 -54.00
C MET A 171 43.52 51.72 -53.38
N GLN A 172 43.24 52.72 -54.22
CA GLN A 172 42.62 53.95 -53.76
C GLN A 172 41.21 53.58 -53.32
N ILE A 173 40.98 53.62 -52.02
CA ILE A 173 39.64 53.64 -51.48
C ILE A 173 39.21 55.09 -51.62
N ASP A 174 38.51 55.40 -52.72
CA ASP A 174 38.09 56.77 -53.06
C ASP A 174 37.02 57.32 -52.09
N GLN A 175 36.51 56.49 -51.17
CA GLN A 175 35.59 56.89 -50.13
C GLN A 175 35.62 55.90 -48.95
N PRO A 176 35.66 56.37 -47.68
CA PRO A 176 35.31 55.50 -46.57
C PRO A 176 33.90 54.93 -46.82
N VAL A 177 33.70 53.65 -46.50
CA VAL A 177 32.37 53.01 -46.58
C VAL A 177 31.36 53.96 -45.91
N PRO A 178 30.25 54.31 -46.58
CA PRO A 178 29.30 55.27 -46.04
C PRO A 178 28.87 54.81 -44.64
N PRO A 179 28.77 55.73 -43.66
CA PRO A 179 28.30 55.37 -42.33
C PRO A 179 26.94 54.69 -42.50
N SER A 180 26.82 53.48 -41.93
CA SER A 180 25.55 52.76 -41.92
C SER A 180 24.51 53.70 -41.34
N GLY A 181 23.47 53.99 -42.14
CA GLY A 181 22.44 54.98 -41.86
C GLY A 181 21.51 54.58 -40.72
N ILE A 182 22.07 54.41 -39.52
CA ILE A 182 21.32 54.39 -38.27
C ILE A 182 21.66 55.72 -37.62
N GLY A 183 20.75 56.69 -37.81
CA GLY A 183 20.86 58.02 -37.25
C GLY A 183 20.87 57.96 -35.73
N ALA A 184 22.05 57.97 -35.14
CA ALA A 184 22.22 58.51 -33.80
C ALA A 184 22.47 60.02 -33.98
N TYR A 185 21.54 60.82 -33.49
CA TYR A 185 21.68 62.27 -33.42
C TYR A 185 23.04 62.65 -32.83
N PRO A 186 23.78 63.61 -33.40
CA PRO A 186 24.95 64.15 -32.73
C PRO A 186 24.44 64.94 -31.52
N VAL A 187 24.49 64.32 -30.35
CA VAL A 187 24.34 65.05 -29.08
C VAL A 187 25.47 66.07 -29.05
N PRO A 188 25.18 67.38 -28.93
CA PRO A 188 26.21 68.40 -28.84
C PRO A 188 27.09 68.06 -27.64
N GLN A 189 28.36 67.71 -27.88
CA GLN A 189 29.29 67.63 -26.76
C GLN A 189 29.50 69.05 -26.22
N PRO A 190 29.34 69.27 -24.90
CA PRO A 190 29.60 70.57 -24.32
C PRO A 190 31.10 70.87 -24.46
N ASN A 191 31.44 71.94 -25.19
CA ASN A 191 32.81 72.45 -25.35
C ASN A 191 33.39 73.03 -24.05
N ASP A 192 32.70 72.86 -22.93
CA ASP A 192 33.06 73.41 -21.63
C ASP A 192 33.60 72.27 -20.73
N PRO A 193 34.91 72.29 -20.40
CA PRO A 193 35.55 71.29 -19.55
C PRO A 193 34.82 71.03 -18.23
N TYR A 194 34.15 72.05 -17.68
CA TYR A 194 33.42 71.94 -16.42
C TYR A 194 32.17 71.05 -16.53
N ILE A 195 31.50 71.05 -17.68
CA ILE A 195 30.28 70.24 -17.90
C ILE A 195 30.67 68.77 -18.17
N ALA A 196 31.78 68.54 -18.87
CA ALA A 196 32.33 67.20 -19.06
C ALA A 196 32.75 66.57 -17.72
N ASP A 197 33.42 67.33 -16.85
CA ASP A 197 33.81 66.88 -15.51
C ASP A 197 32.58 66.61 -14.62
N LEU A 198 31.56 67.46 -14.67
CA LEU A 198 30.32 67.25 -13.90
C LEU A 198 29.53 66.02 -14.39
N LEU A 199 29.46 65.80 -15.71
CA LEU A 199 28.87 64.59 -16.29
C LEU A 199 29.68 63.35 -15.91
N GLN A 200 31.01 63.41 -15.92
CA GLN A 200 31.86 62.31 -15.49
C GLN A 200 31.68 61.99 -14.00
N VAL A 201 31.52 63.01 -13.14
CA VAL A 201 31.22 62.81 -11.71
C VAL A 201 29.82 62.20 -11.54
N ALA A 202 28.84 62.62 -12.33
CA ALA A 202 27.49 62.04 -12.31
C ALA A 202 27.50 60.58 -12.80
N ASP A 203 28.21 60.27 -13.89
CA ASP A 203 28.35 58.92 -14.43
C ASP A 203 29.08 57.99 -13.45
N ASN A 204 30.14 58.48 -12.80
CA ASN A 204 30.82 57.74 -11.73
C ASN A 204 29.89 57.48 -10.55
N ARG A 205 29.08 58.48 -10.16
CA ARG A 205 28.12 58.32 -9.06
C ARG A 205 26.98 57.36 -9.41
N ILE A 206 26.50 57.40 -10.65
CA ILE A 206 25.51 56.47 -11.17
C ILE A 206 26.10 55.05 -11.16
N HIS A 207 27.34 54.88 -11.62
CA HIS A 207 28.02 53.59 -11.61
C HIS A 207 28.22 53.03 -10.19
N GLU A 208 28.64 53.87 -9.23
CA GLU A 208 28.74 53.49 -7.82
C GLU A 208 27.40 53.06 -7.24
N LEU A 209 26.34 53.83 -7.51
CA LEU A 209 24.98 53.49 -7.07
C LEU A 209 24.47 52.21 -7.75
N GLN A 210 24.83 51.95 -9.01
CA GLN A 210 24.52 50.70 -9.70
C GLN A 210 25.17 49.50 -8.99
N ILE A 211 26.46 49.61 -8.65
CA ILE A 211 27.19 48.57 -7.91
C ILE A 211 26.57 48.35 -6.53
N GLU A 212 26.19 49.41 -5.82
CA GLU A 212 25.55 49.31 -4.51
C GLU A 212 24.16 48.66 -4.61
N VAL A 213 23.39 48.96 -5.66
CA VAL A 213 22.10 48.30 -5.93
C VAL A 213 22.29 46.82 -6.25
N ASP A 214 23.28 46.46 -7.06
CA ASP A 214 23.56 45.07 -7.41
C ASP A 214 24.00 44.27 -6.16
N ASP A 215 24.86 44.84 -5.31
CA ASP A 215 25.30 44.21 -4.05
C ASP A 215 24.13 44.04 -3.05
N LEU A 216 23.24 45.04 -2.96
CA LEU A 216 22.03 44.95 -2.14
C LEU A 216 21.04 43.92 -2.67
N GLN A 217 20.91 43.77 -3.99
CA GLN A 217 20.06 42.74 -4.60
C GLN A 217 20.59 41.33 -4.32
N GLU A 218 21.91 41.13 -4.42
CA GLU A 218 22.54 39.84 -4.08
C GLU A 218 22.33 39.50 -2.59
N LYS A 219 22.52 40.48 -1.69
CA LYS A 219 22.27 40.32 -0.25
C LYS A 219 20.81 39.99 0.05
N LEU A 220 19.86 40.65 -0.62
CA LEU A 220 18.43 40.35 -0.49
C LEU A 220 18.13 38.91 -0.89
N GLU A 221 18.67 38.44 -2.03
CA GLU A 221 18.44 37.09 -2.51
C GLU A 221 19.05 36.02 -1.57
N ILE A 222 20.19 36.32 -0.94
CA ILE A 222 20.77 35.47 0.10
C ILE A 222 19.85 35.42 1.33
N ALA A 223 19.41 36.58 1.84
CA ALA A 223 18.53 36.66 3.00
C ALA A 223 17.18 35.95 2.77
N GLU A 224 16.59 36.10 1.57
CA GLU A 224 15.36 35.39 1.21
C GLU A 224 15.53 33.86 1.17
N ARG A 225 16.69 33.38 0.68
CA ARG A 225 17.02 31.94 0.70
C ARG A 225 17.19 31.44 2.13
N GLU A 226 17.85 32.20 2.99
CA GLU A 226 18.03 31.85 4.40
C GLU A 226 16.69 31.84 5.15
N MET A 227 15.84 32.84 4.93
CA MET A 227 14.51 32.90 5.53
C MET A 227 13.65 31.69 5.10
N LYS A 228 13.72 31.25 3.84
CA LYS A 228 13.06 30.01 3.39
C LYS A 228 13.60 28.77 4.11
N ASN A 229 14.91 28.69 4.34
CA ASN A 229 15.51 27.58 5.07
C ASN A 229 15.07 27.56 6.54
N TYR A 230 15.04 28.72 7.20
CA TYR A 230 14.56 28.83 8.58
C TYR A 230 13.07 28.51 8.70
N SER A 231 12.24 29.00 7.79
CA SER A 231 10.81 28.67 7.75
C SER A 231 10.60 27.15 7.66
N LYS A 232 11.42 26.46 6.86
CA LYS A 232 11.36 25.00 6.73
C LYS A 232 11.83 24.27 7.99
N GLN A 233 12.83 24.81 8.69
CA GLN A 233 13.26 24.25 9.98
C GLN A 233 12.18 24.40 11.05
N VAL A 234 11.50 25.54 11.11
CA VAL A 234 10.39 25.77 12.05
C VAL A 234 9.26 24.78 11.78
N GLU A 235 8.86 24.61 10.51
CA GLU A 235 7.83 23.64 10.12
C GLU A 235 8.19 22.20 10.56
N LEU A 236 9.44 21.77 10.33
CA LEU A 236 9.90 20.46 10.79
C LEU A 236 9.88 20.33 12.32
N ARG A 237 10.20 21.40 13.04
CA ARG A 237 10.20 21.43 14.51
C ARG A 237 8.77 21.39 15.06
N ASP A 238 7.83 22.09 14.44
CA ASP A 238 6.42 22.09 14.84
C ASP A 238 5.78 20.72 14.61
N ASN A 239 6.08 20.07 13.47
CA ASN A 239 5.68 18.68 13.22
C ASN A 239 6.24 17.72 14.29
N GLU A 240 7.48 17.95 14.74
CA GLU A 240 8.10 17.15 15.79
C GLU A 240 7.46 17.40 17.16
N ILE A 241 7.12 18.66 17.48
CA ILE A 241 6.39 19.01 18.69
C ILE A 241 5.03 18.33 18.71
N GLU A 242 4.31 18.29 17.58
CA GLU A 242 3.03 17.61 17.46
C GLU A 242 3.19 16.09 17.66
N ARG A 243 4.20 15.47 17.03
CA ARG A 243 4.52 14.05 17.22
C ARG A 243 4.81 13.74 18.68
N LEU A 244 5.63 14.56 19.35
CA LEU A 244 5.99 14.39 20.75
C LEU A 244 4.80 14.67 21.68
N ALA A 245 3.95 15.63 21.36
CA ALA A 245 2.72 15.90 22.12
C ALA A 245 1.78 14.69 22.12
N VAL A 246 1.60 14.05 20.96
CA VAL A 246 0.82 12.81 20.82
C VAL A 246 1.47 11.64 21.58
N ALA A 247 2.80 11.57 21.62
CA ALA A 247 3.52 10.54 22.36
C ALA A 247 3.54 10.76 23.89
N LEU A 248 3.39 12.01 24.34
CA LEU A 248 3.34 12.41 25.75
C LEU A 248 1.94 12.34 26.35
N ASP A 249 0.89 12.35 25.53
CA ASP A 249 -0.45 12.00 25.96
C ASP A 249 -0.43 10.50 26.34
N GLY A 250 -0.57 10.22 27.64
CA GLY A 250 -0.49 8.86 28.17
C GLY A 250 -1.39 7.91 27.38
N GLY A 251 -0.94 6.67 27.20
CA GLY A 251 -1.59 5.67 26.34
C GLY A 251 -3.11 5.65 26.44
N ARG A 252 -3.75 5.33 25.32
CA ARG A 252 -5.21 5.42 25.10
C ARG A 252 -6.02 4.95 26.32
N SER A 253 -6.99 5.77 26.75
CA SER A 253 -7.91 5.46 27.84
C SER A 253 -8.58 4.10 27.64
N HIS A 254 -8.74 3.32 28.71
CA HIS A 254 -9.40 2.01 28.68
C HIS A 254 -10.79 2.08 28.02
N ASP A 255 -11.53 3.16 28.26
CA ASP A 255 -12.87 3.36 27.69
C ASP A 255 -12.81 3.47 26.16
N VAL A 256 -11.78 4.12 25.62
CA VAL A 256 -11.58 4.26 24.17
C VAL A 256 -11.20 2.92 23.55
N ILE A 257 -10.27 2.17 24.17
CA ILE A 257 -9.85 0.85 23.67
C ILE A 257 -10.99 -0.17 23.77
N SER A 258 -11.76 -0.16 24.86
CA SER A 258 -12.91 -1.05 25.04
C SER A 258 -14.03 -0.75 24.03
N LEU A 259 -14.31 0.54 23.80
CA LEU A 259 -15.27 0.97 22.79
C LEU A 259 -14.82 0.59 21.38
N GLU A 260 -13.53 0.77 21.06
CA GLU A 260 -12.95 0.39 19.77
C GLU A 260 -12.99 -1.14 19.55
N ALA A 261 -12.64 -1.94 20.57
CA ALA A 261 -12.73 -3.40 20.51
C ALA A 261 -14.18 -3.87 20.27
N LYS A 262 -15.15 -3.24 20.95
CA LYS A 262 -16.58 -3.52 20.73
C LYS A 262 -17.04 -3.06 19.35
N SER A 263 -16.56 -1.93 18.85
CA SER A 263 -16.84 -1.45 17.49
C SER A 263 -16.30 -2.43 16.43
N ARG A 264 -15.09 -2.96 16.61
CA ARG A 264 -14.52 -3.99 15.73
C ARG A 264 -15.29 -5.30 15.78
N SER A 265 -15.79 -5.71 16.94
CA SER A 265 -16.66 -6.86 17.04
C SER A 265 -17.98 -6.62 16.27
N ASN A 266 -18.53 -5.41 16.35
CA ASN A 266 -19.71 -5.04 15.58
C ASN A 266 -19.42 -5.02 14.08
N GLU A 267 -18.26 -4.52 13.63
CA GLU A 267 -17.83 -4.58 12.23
C GLU A 267 -17.78 -6.02 11.73
N LYS A 268 -17.17 -6.95 12.48
CA LYS A 268 -17.16 -8.38 12.09
C LYS A 268 -18.57 -8.97 11.95
N ILE A 269 -19.51 -8.55 12.80
CA ILE A 269 -20.91 -8.97 12.71
C ILE A 269 -21.57 -8.36 11.46
N ILE A 270 -21.30 -7.08 11.18
CA ILE A 270 -21.78 -6.39 9.98
C ILE A 270 -21.24 -7.08 8.72
N ASP A 271 -19.96 -7.42 8.68
CA ASP A 271 -19.34 -8.15 7.55
C ASP A 271 -20.00 -9.51 7.35
N HIS A 272 -20.25 -10.25 8.43
CA HIS A 272 -20.94 -11.55 8.35
C HIS A 272 -22.38 -11.39 7.83
N LEU A 273 -23.12 -10.39 8.31
CA LEU A 273 -24.47 -10.09 7.84
C LEU A 273 -24.48 -9.66 6.37
N ASN A 274 -23.49 -8.86 5.94
CA ASN A 274 -23.34 -8.46 4.54
C ASN A 274 -23.09 -9.67 3.65
N LEU A 275 -22.22 -10.60 4.06
CA LEU A 275 -21.96 -11.83 3.33
C LEU A 275 -23.23 -12.69 3.20
N GLN A 276 -24.06 -12.73 4.26
CA GLN A 276 -25.35 -13.40 4.24
C GLN A 276 -26.33 -12.73 3.28
N VAL A 277 -26.37 -11.39 3.25
CA VAL A 277 -27.20 -10.61 2.32
C VAL A 277 -26.76 -10.88 0.88
N GLU A 278 -25.46 -10.89 0.59
CA GLU A 278 -24.94 -11.21 -0.74
C GLU A 278 -25.35 -12.61 -1.19
N PHE A 279 -25.22 -13.61 -0.32
CA PHE A 279 -25.67 -14.98 -0.62
C PHE A 279 -27.17 -15.04 -0.89
N LEU A 280 -27.99 -14.35 -0.08
CA LEU A 280 -29.44 -14.27 -0.28
C LEU A 280 -29.80 -13.53 -1.58
N GLN A 281 -29.06 -12.48 -1.93
CA GLN A 281 -29.26 -11.76 -3.20
C GLN A 281 -28.89 -12.63 -4.40
N GLN A 282 -27.78 -13.37 -4.32
CA GLN A 282 -27.36 -14.27 -5.38
C GLN A 282 -28.37 -15.40 -5.58
N THR A 283 -28.82 -16.05 -4.51
CA THR A 283 -29.86 -17.10 -4.58
C THR A 283 -31.18 -16.55 -5.09
N LYS A 284 -31.58 -15.35 -4.68
CA LYS A 284 -32.76 -14.67 -5.24
C LYS A 284 -32.61 -14.48 -6.75
N LYS A 285 -31.46 -13.99 -7.22
CA LYS A 285 -31.18 -13.77 -8.64
C LYS A 285 -31.21 -15.08 -9.44
N ASP A 286 -30.68 -16.16 -8.88
CA ASP A 286 -30.71 -17.49 -9.52
C ASP A 286 -32.14 -18.03 -9.62
N LEU A 287 -32.96 -17.82 -8.58
CA LEU A 287 -34.38 -18.18 -8.60
C LEU A 287 -35.18 -17.33 -9.59
N GLU A 288 -34.92 -16.02 -9.67
CA GLU A 288 -35.55 -15.12 -10.66
C GLU A 288 -35.23 -15.59 -12.08
N LYS A 289 -33.96 -15.91 -12.38
CA LYS A 289 -33.56 -16.48 -13.66
C LYS A 289 -34.26 -17.81 -13.94
N ARG A 290 -34.38 -18.68 -12.93
CA ARG A 290 -35.07 -19.96 -13.09
C ARG A 290 -36.56 -19.78 -13.39
N ILE A 291 -37.21 -18.78 -12.79
CA ILE A 291 -38.60 -18.43 -13.09
C ILE A 291 -38.71 -17.93 -14.53
N GLU A 292 -37.79 -17.09 -14.98
CA GLU A 292 -37.75 -16.58 -16.36
C GLU A 292 -37.61 -17.73 -17.37
N ASP A 293 -36.65 -18.64 -17.18
CA ASP A 293 -36.47 -19.83 -18.02
C ASP A 293 -37.74 -20.70 -18.09
N LEU A 294 -38.44 -20.86 -16.95
CA LEU A 294 -39.69 -21.63 -16.88
C LEU A 294 -40.84 -20.91 -17.60
N LEU A 295 -40.91 -19.58 -17.53
CA LEU A 295 -41.90 -18.80 -18.26
C LEU A 295 -41.69 -18.90 -19.77
N ASP A 296 -40.45 -18.83 -20.24
CA ASP A 296 -40.09 -18.99 -21.65
C ASP A 296 -40.40 -20.40 -22.15
N SER A 297 -40.03 -21.43 -21.38
CA SER A 297 -40.37 -22.81 -21.70
C SER A 297 -41.89 -23.02 -21.77
N ARG A 298 -42.64 -22.46 -20.81
CA ARG A 298 -44.11 -22.52 -20.83
C ARG A 298 -44.69 -21.82 -22.07
N GLN A 299 -44.14 -20.67 -22.47
CA GLN A 299 -44.58 -19.97 -23.67
C GLN A 299 -44.35 -20.82 -24.94
N ASN A 300 -43.19 -21.45 -25.05
CA ASN A 300 -42.86 -22.35 -26.16
C ASN A 300 -43.76 -23.60 -26.19
N MET A 301 -44.03 -24.22 -25.04
CA MET A 301 -44.97 -25.34 -24.96
C MET A 301 -46.39 -24.90 -25.32
N THR A 302 -46.80 -23.70 -24.92
CA THR A 302 -48.13 -23.16 -25.24
C THR A 302 -48.28 -22.92 -26.74
N SER A 303 -47.25 -22.40 -27.42
CA SER A 303 -47.27 -22.22 -28.87
C SER A 303 -47.27 -23.57 -29.61
N GLU A 304 -46.53 -24.56 -29.13
CA GLU A 304 -46.57 -25.93 -29.67
C GLU A 304 -47.94 -26.59 -29.49
N VAL A 305 -48.54 -26.47 -28.30
CA VAL A 305 -49.90 -26.97 -28.04
C VAL A 305 -50.91 -26.29 -28.96
N ALA A 306 -50.81 -24.98 -29.17
CA ALA A 306 -51.68 -24.26 -30.11
C ALA A 306 -51.50 -24.78 -31.55
N HIS A 307 -50.25 -25.01 -31.98
CA HIS A 307 -49.97 -25.56 -33.31
C HIS A 307 -50.52 -26.99 -33.47
N LEU A 308 -50.33 -27.86 -32.47
CA LEU A 308 -50.88 -29.22 -32.48
C LEU A 308 -52.41 -29.22 -32.44
N SER A 309 -53.01 -28.29 -31.69
CA SER A 309 -54.47 -28.11 -31.66
C SER A 309 -55.00 -27.75 -33.05
N ASN A 310 -54.38 -26.78 -33.72
CA ASN A 310 -54.75 -26.40 -35.09
C ASN A 310 -54.59 -27.59 -36.04
N LYS A 311 -53.49 -28.35 -35.93
CA LYS A 311 -53.28 -29.51 -36.80
C LYS A 311 -54.29 -30.62 -36.55
N ASN A 312 -54.68 -30.85 -35.30
CA ASN A 312 -55.74 -31.80 -34.97
C ASN A 312 -57.09 -31.33 -35.52
N GLU A 313 -57.38 -30.03 -35.47
CA GLU A 313 -58.60 -29.48 -36.08
C GLU A 313 -58.64 -29.71 -37.59
N GLU A 314 -57.52 -29.46 -38.30
CA GLU A 314 -57.38 -29.79 -39.72
C GLU A 314 -57.60 -31.28 -40.00
N LEU A 315 -56.97 -32.17 -39.22
CA LEU A 315 -57.13 -33.62 -39.40
C LEU A 315 -58.56 -34.08 -39.08
N CYS A 316 -59.24 -33.47 -38.11
CA CYS A 316 -60.65 -33.72 -37.85
C CYS A 316 -61.50 -33.31 -39.06
N GLN A 317 -61.22 -32.18 -39.68
CA GLN A 317 -61.89 -31.75 -40.93
C GLN A 317 -61.64 -32.77 -42.05
N GLU A 318 -60.39 -33.16 -42.30
CA GLU A 318 -60.04 -34.19 -43.30
C GLU A 318 -60.77 -35.52 -43.02
N LEU A 319 -60.85 -35.96 -41.77
CA LEU A 319 -61.60 -37.16 -41.38
C LEU A 319 -63.10 -37.04 -41.66
N THR A 320 -63.71 -35.87 -41.40
CA THR A 320 -65.11 -35.65 -41.76
C THR A 320 -65.36 -35.70 -43.26
N GLU A 321 -64.40 -35.22 -44.07
CA GLU A 321 -64.46 -35.33 -45.53
C GLU A 321 -64.36 -36.79 -45.99
N ILE A 322 -63.43 -37.56 -45.40
CA ILE A 322 -63.28 -38.99 -45.68
C ILE A 322 -64.55 -39.75 -45.29
N ASP A 323 -65.13 -39.48 -44.12
CA ASP A 323 -66.38 -40.10 -43.69
C ASP A 323 -67.53 -39.76 -44.66
N HIS A 324 -67.59 -38.53 -45.16
CA HIS A 324 -68.58 -38.15 -46.17
C HIS A 324 -68.39 -38.96 -47.46
N LEU A 325 -67.15 -39.10 -47.94
CA LEU A 325 -66.82 -39.91 -49.12
C LEU A 325 -67.11 -41.40 -48.90
N ALA A 326 -66.78 -41.95 -47.73
CA ALA A 326 -67.06 -43.33 -47.38
C ALA A 326 -68.57 -43.61 -47.35
N GLN A 327 -69.36 -42.70 -46.79
CA GLN A 327 -70.83 -42.80 -46.84
C GLN A 327 -71.36 -42.73 -48.28
N GLN A 328 -70.79 -41.89 -49.14
CA GLN A 328 -71.16 -41.87 -50.57
C GLN A 328 -70.84 -43.20 -51.24
N LEU A 329 -69.65 -43.77 -50.98
CA LEU A 329 -69.24 -45.05 -51.53
C LEU A 329 -70.12 -46.21 -51.04
N GLU A 330 -70.48 -46.25 -49.76
CA GLU A 330 -71.35 -47.30 -49.22
C GLU A 330 -72.75 -47.21 -49.83
N ARG A 331 -73.31 -46.00 -50.00
CA ARG A 331 -74.57 -45.82 -50.75
C ARG A 331 -74.46 -46.34 -52.19
N HIS A 332 -73.35 -46.06 -52.89
CA HIS A 332 -73.13 -46.60 -54.23
C HIS A 332 -73.03 -48.13 -54.23
N LYS A 333 -72.32 -48.72 -53.26
CA LYS A 333 -72.17 -50.17 -53.12
C LYS A 333 -73.52 -50.84 -52.82
N GLU A 334 -74.34 -50.26 -51.96
CA GLU A 334 -75.67 -50.79 -51.64
C GLU A 334 -76.57 -50.80 -52.88
N ILE A 335 -76.55 -49.72 -53.68
CA ILE A 335 -77.23 -49.68 -54.98
C ILE A 335 -76.72 -50.80 -55.91
N VAL A 336 -75.41 -51.00 -56.01
CA VAL A 336 -74.82 -52.05 -56.86
C VAL A 336 -75.18 -53.46 -56.37
N LEU A 337 -75.13 -53.70 -55.06
CA LEU A 337 -75.52 -54.98 -54.46
C LEU A 337 -77.01 -55.26 -54.69
N GLU A 338 -77.88 -54.29 -54.49
CA GLU A 338 -79.31 -54.44 -54.76
C GLU A 338 -79.57 -54.77 -56.24
N THR A 339 -78.83 -54.14 -57.17
CA THR A 339 -78.89 -54.50 -58.59
C THR A 339 -78.40 -55.93 -58.86
N ALA A 340 -77.29 -56.36 -58.25
CA ALA A 340 -76.74 -57.70 -58.45
C ALA A 340 -77.61 -58.80 -57.80
N ASP A 341 -78.16 -58.56 -56.61
CA ASP A 341 -79.06 -59.49 -55.92
C ASP A 341 -80.36 -59.68 -56.71
N LYS A 342 -80.87 -58.61 -57.35
CA LYS A 342 -81.98 -58.71 -58.28
C LYS A 342 -81.65 -59.62 -59.47
N GLU A 343 -80.49 -59.42 -60.10
CA GLU A 343 -80.02 -60.25 -61.21
C GLU A 343 -79.78 -61.73 -60.80
N ILE A 344 -79.22 -61.98 -59.62
CA ILE A 344 -79.01 -63.31 -59.06
C ILE A 344 -80.34 -63.96 -58.70
N GLY A 345 -81.28 -63.22 -58.12
CA GLY A 345 -82.63 -63.70 -57.83
C GLY A 345 -83.33 -64.17 -59.09
N GLU A 346 -83.27 -63.37 -60.16
CA GLU A 346 -83.74 -63.77 -61.48
C GLU A 346 -83.03 -65.03 -62.00
N ALA A 347 -81.72 -65.19 -61.77
CA ALA A 347 -80.97 -66.39 -62.14
C ALA A 347 -81.31 -67.63 -61.31
N LYS A 348 -81.51 -67.50 -59.99
CA LYS A 348 -81.87 -68.60 -59.08
C LYS A 348 -83.25 -69.14 -59.36
N VAL A 349 -84.21 -68.27 -59.68
CA VAL A 349 -85.54 -68.73 -60.11
C VAL A 349 -85.40 -69.59 -61.36
N ARG A 350 -84.58 -69.17 -62.35
CA ARG A 350 -84.30 -69.98 -63.54
C ARG A 350 -83.75 -71.36 -63.18
N THR A 351 -82.72 -71.46 -62.34
CA THR A 351 -82.09 -72.74 -61.99
C THR A 351 -82.90 -73.64 -61.04
N PHE A 352 -83.74 -73.07 -60.18
CA PHE A 352 -84.61 -73.85 -59.29
C PHE A 352 -85.64 -74.67 -60.09
N TRP A 353 -86.23 -74.09 -61.13
CA TRP A 353 -87.13 -74.81 -62.02
C TRP A 353 -86.41 -75.98 -62.72
N GLU A 354 -85.15 -75.80 -63.11
CA GLU A 354 -84.32 -76.86 -63.70
C GLU A 354 -84.02 -78.01 -62.71
N LEU A 355 -83.68 -77.70 -61.45
CA LEU A 355 -83.34 -78.73 -60.45
C LEU A 355 -84.55 -79.54 -59.95
N ARG A 356 -85.73 -78.91 -59.83
CA ARG A 356 -86.96 -79.62 -59.42
C ARG A 356 -87.32 -80.73 -60.42
N GLU A 357 -87.11 -80.48 -61.70
CA GLU A 357 -87.33 -81.44 -62.77
C GLU A 357 -86.43 -82.69 -62.60
N HIS A 358 -85.19 -82.50 -62.14
CA HIS A 358 -84.24 -83.59 -61.91
C HIS A 358 -84.50 -84.39 -60.63
N GLN A 359 -85.07 -83.80 -59.58
CA GLN A 359 -85.24 -84.49 -58.29
C GLN A 359 -86.48 -85.40 -58.26
N GLU A 360 -87.56 -85.05 -58.98
CA GLU A 360 -88.72 -85.93 -59.20
C GLU A 360 -88.39 -87.20 -60.04
N TYR A 361 -87.21 -87.23 -60.67
CA TYR A 361 -86.69 -88.41 -61.35
C TYR A 361 -86.06 -89.43 -60.37
N LEU A 362 -85.38 -88.96 -59.31
CA LEU A 362 -84.57 -89.82 -58.42
C LEU A 362 -85.36 -90.49 -57.28
N GLU A 363 -86.47 -89.92 -56.80
CA GLU A 363 -87.27 -90.51 -55.71
C GLU A 363 -88.13 -91.71 -56.11
N ARG A 364 -88.38 -91.93 -57.41
CA ARG A 364 -89.13 -93.11 -57.89
C ARG A 364 -88.42 -94.44 -57.69
N MET A 365 -87.11 -94.45 -57.45
CA MET A 365 -86.28 -95.66 -57.57
C MET A 365 -85.85 -96.31 -56.23
N ARG A 366 -86.33 -95.86 -55.07
CA ARG A 366 -85.74 -96.24 -53.75
C ARG A 366 -86.55 -97.17 -52.82
N LEU A 367 -87.71 -97.73 -53.21
CA LEU A 367 -88.63 -98.43 -52.27
C LEU A 367 -88.83 -99.97 -52.39
N GLU A 368 -88.00 -100.74 -53.10
CA GLU A 368 -88.06 -102.23 -53.07
C GLU A 368 -86.67 -102.89 -52.88
N GLY A 369 -86.49 -103.61 -51.76
CA GLY A 369 -85.62 -104.80 -51.55
C GLY A 369 -84.11 -104.72 -51.79
N GLY A 370 -83.29 -104.94 -50.74
CA GLY A 370 -81.82 -104.89 -50.80
C GLY A 370 -81.10 -106.15 -51.31
N ILE A 371 -79.78 -106.04 -51.54
CA ILE A 371 -78.66 -106.92 -51.11
C ILE A 371 -77.34 -106.45 -51.75
N ALA A 372 -76.38 -106.19 -50.86
CA ALA A 372 -74.97 -106.60 -50.83
C ALA A 372 -73.89 -106.28 -51.90
N LEU A 373 -72.68 -106.21 -51.30
CA LEU A 373 -71.40 -106.80 -51.70
C LEU A 373 -70.55 -106.07 -52.75
N GLY A 374 -69.28 -105.88 -52.39
CA GLY A 374 -68.20 -106.05 -53.36
C GLY A 374 -66.99 -105.14 -53.14
N ASP A 375 -65.93 -105.76 -52.63
CA ASP A 375 -64.56 -105.24 -52.49
C ASP A 375 -63.97 -104.59 -53.76
N LYS A 376 -63.11 -103.58 -53.55
CA LYS A 376 -61.65 -103.63 -53.81
C LYS A 376 -61.07 -102.21 -53.69
N SER A 377 -59.93 -102.13 -52.99
CA SER A 377 -58.96 -101.02 -52.97
C SER A 377 -58.56 -100.59 -54.40
N PRO A 378 -57.73 -99.54 -54.61
CA PRO A 378 -57.37 -98.36 -53.80
C PRO A 378 -57.61 -97.05 -54.61
N SER A 379 -57.67 -95.86 -53.99
CA SER A 379 -57.31 -94.54 -54.62
C SER A 379 -57.99 -93.33 -53.96
N ARG A 380 -59.11 -93.46 -53.24
CA ARG A 380 -59.82 -92.29 -52.67
C ARG A 380 -59.19 -91.73 -51.41
N LEU A 381 -58.52 -92.56 -50.61
CA LEU A 381 -57.77 -92.06 -49.46
C LEU A 381 -56.51 -91.31 -49.91
N ASP A 382 -55.91 -91.70 -51.05
CA ASP A 382 -54.79 -90.97 -51.65
C ASP A 382 -55.25 -89.64 -52.25
N THR A 383 -56.42 -89.57 -52.91
CA THR A 383 -57.00 -88.27 -53.38
C THR A 383 -57.48 -87.39 -52.24
N PHE A 384 -57.98 -87.97 -51.14
CA PHE A 384 -58.40 -87.23 -49.95
C PHE A 384 -57.19 -86.70 -49.16
N VAL A 385 -56.13 -87.50 -49.06
CA VAL A 385 -54.85 -87.03 -48.52
C VAL A 385 -54.23 -86.01 -49.47
N LYS A 386 -54.29 -86.17 -50.81
CA LYS A 386 -53.83 -85.17 -51.78
C LYS A 386 -54.60 -83.86 -51.70
N THR A 387 -55.93 -83.88 -51.49
CA THR A 387 -56.73 -82.67 -51.29
C THR A 387 -56.43 -82.01 -49.95
N ILE A 388 -56.19 -82.76 -48.88
CA ILE A 388 -55.75 -82.19 -47.59
C ILE A 388 -54.29 -81.68 -47.65
N GLU A 389 -53.42 -82.28 -48.45
CA GLU A 389 -52.07 -81.79 -48.70
C GLU A 389 -52.05 -80.58 -49.65
N GLU A 390 -52.93 -80.55 -50.65
CA GLU A 390 -53.18 -79.39 -51.51
C GLU A 390 -53.79 -78.23 -50.73
N ASP A 391 -54.70 -78.48 -49.78
CA ASP A 391 -55.24 -77.48 -48.85
C ASP A 391 -54.17 -77.00 -47.87
N ARG A 392 -53.35 -77.89 -47.30
CA ARG A 392 -52.21 -77.52 -46.44
C ARG A 392 -51.20 -76.66 -47.21
N ASP A 393 -50.87 -77.02 -48.44
CA ASP A 393 -49.91 -76.28 -49.28
C ASP A 393 -50.54 -75.02 -49.89
N TYR A 394 -51.87 -74.97 -50.07
CA TYR A 394 -52.65 -73.78 -50.41
C TYR A 394 -52.65 -72.79 -49.25
N TYR A 395 -53.00 -73.20 -48.03
CA TYR A 395 -52.94 -72.34 -46.84
C TYR A 395 -51.51 -71.94 -46.48
N LYS A 396 -50.50 -72.77 -46.75
CA LYS A 396 -49.08 -72.41 -46.60
C LYS A 396 -48.63 -71.40 -47.65
N ARG A 397 -49.06 -71.53 -48.91
CA ARG A 397 -48.84 -70.51 -49.97
C ARG A 397 -49.63 -69.24 -49.72
N GLU A 398 -50.86 -69.32 -49.20
CA GLU A 398 -51.69 -68.18 -48.78
C GLU A 398 -51.07 -67.48 -47.56
N LEU A 399 -50.50 -68.21 -46.58
CA LEU A 399 -49.73 -67.64 -45.46
C LEU A 399 -48.41 -67.03 -45.91
N GLU A 400 -47.69 -67.63 -46.87
CA GLU A 400 -46.49 -67.04 -47.46
C GLU A 400 -46.82 -65.86 -48.37
N CYS A 401 -47.98 -65.85 -49.04
CA CYS A 401 -48.49 -64.73 -49.83
C CYS A 401 -49.00 -63.61 -48.91
N LEU A 402 -49.68 -63.92 -47.81
CA LEU A 402 -50.07 -62.99 -46.75
C LEU A 402 -48.85 -62.49 -45.96
N GLN A 403 -47.81 -63.29 -45.73
CA GLN A 403 -46.52 -62.84 -45.20
C GLN A 403 -45.75 -62.00 -46.22
N LYS A 404 -45.83 -62.28 -47.53
CA LYS A 404 -45.26 -61.43 -48.59
C LYS A 404 -46.08 -60.17 -48.78
N ILE A 405 -47.39 -60.19 -48.56
CA ILE A 405 -48.29 -59.03 -48.55
C ILE A 405 -48.10 -58.24 -47.26
N PHE A 406 -47.83 -58.83 -46.09
CA PHE A 406 -47.43 -58.11 -44.87
C PHE A 406 -46.00 -57.56 -44.98
N LYS A 407 -45.08 -58.28 -45.65
CA LYS A 407 -43.72 -57.80 -45.97
C LYS A 407 -43.67 -56.83 -47.16
N ARG A 408 -44.75 -56.68 -47.95
CA ARG A 408 -44.88 -55.70 -49.05
C ARG A 408 -45.97 -54.64 -48.82
N ARG A 409 -46.78 -54.76 -47.75
CA ARG A 409 -47.64 -53.73 -47.13
C ARG A 409 -46.97 -53.13 -45.88
N SER A 410 -45.64 -53.11 -45.86
CA SER A 410 -44.96 -51.91 -45.37
C SER A 410 -44.89 -50.92 -46.53
N SER A 411 -45.99 -50.19 -46.74
CA SER A 411 -46.03 -48.95 -47.54
C SER A 411 -46.96 -48.00 -46.79
N PRO A 412 -46.80 -46.68 -46.89
CA PRO A 412 -45.61 -45.87 -46.85
C PRO A 412 -45.78 -44.82 -45.74
N LEU A 413 -45.20 -45.01 -44.55
CA LEU A 413 -45.07 -43.90 -43.60
C LEU A 413 -43.74 -43.21 -43.86
N VAL A 414 -43.73 -42.34 -44.86
CA VAL A 414 -42.82 -41.19 -44.82
C VAL A 414 -43.26 -40.34 -43.63
N LYS A 415 -42.59 -40.54 -42.50
CA LYS A 415 -42.03 -39.42 -41.72
C LYS A 415 -40.58 -39.78 -41.36
N SER A 416 -39.71 -39.37 -42.30
CA SER A 416 -38.30 -38.99 -42.14
C SER A 416 -37.30 -40.04 -41.61
N PRO A 417 -36.36 -40.49 -42.47
CA PRO A 417 -35.05 -40.99 -42.02
C PRO A 417 -34.24 -39.90 -41.29
N GLU A 418 -34.65 -38.64 -41.38
CA GLU A 418 -34.13 -37.55 -40.56
C GLU A 418 -34.52 -37.75 -39.09
N LYS A 419 -35.80 -37.91 -38.69
CA LYS A 419 -36.13 -37.99 -37.25
C LYS A 419 -35.53 -39.17 -36.48
N VAL A 420 -35.43 -40.39 -37.01
CA VAL A 420 -34.77 -41.49 -36.25
C VAL A 420 -33.24 -41.33 -36.25
N SER A 421 -32.67 -40.77 -37.32
CA SER A 421 -31.25 -40.37 -37.36
C SER A 421 -30.99 -39.17 -36.44
N GLU A 422 -31.96 -38.27 -36.31
CA GLU A 422 -31.91 -37.03 -35.55
C GLU A 422 -32.19 -37.27 -34.08
N ASP A 423 -33.12 -38.16 -33.72
CA ASP A 423 -33.34 -38.71 -32.38
C ASP A 423 -32.15 -39.56 -31.95
N LEU A 424 -31.59 -40.40 -32.82
CA LEU A 424 -30.34 -41.11 -32.53
C LEU A 424 -29.16 -40.14 -32.39
N ARG A 425 -29.08 -39.08 -33.21
CA ARG A 425 -28.07 -38.00 -33.08
C ARG A 425 -28.32 -37.11 -31.87
N LEU A 426 -29.56 -36.94 -31.42
CA LEU A 426 -29.95 -36.20 -30.22
C LEU A 426 -29.58 -37.02 -29.00
N VAL A 427 -29.95 -38.30 -28.95
CA VAL A 427 -29.51 -39.22 -27.88
C VAL A 427 -28.00 -39.39 -27.87
N THR A 428 -27.33 -39.38 -29.03
CA THR A 428 -25.85 -39.40 -29.09
C THR A 428 -25.26 -38.09 -28.59
N ARG A 429 -25.88 -36.94 -28.91
CA ARG A 429 -25.49 -35.63 -28.37
C ARG A 429 -25.73 -35.53 -26.87
N GLU A 430 -26.90 -35.93 -26.38
CA GLU A 430 -27.24 -35.99 -24.95
C GLU A 430 -26.28 -36.92 -24.20
N ARG A 431 -25.94 -38.08 -24.78
CA ARG A 431 -24.90 -38.96 -24.25
C ARG A 431 -23.53 -38.26 -24.20
N ASP A 432 -23.13 -37.59 -25.27
CA ASP A 432 -21.83 -36.89 -25.32
C ASP A 432 -21.78 -35.68 -24.39
N GLU A 433 -22.90 -35.01 -24.18
CA GLU A 433 -23.08 -33.91 -23.22
C GLU A 433 -23.05 -34.44 -21.78
N LEU A 434 -23.72 -35.55 -21.49
CA LEU A 434 -23.67 -36.24 -20.21
C LEU A 434 -22.27 -36.80 -19.93
N GLN A 435 -21.59 -37.35 -20.94
CA GLN A 435 -20.21 -37.79 -20.84
C GLN A 435 -19.27 -36.61 -20.57
N SER A 436 -19.45 -35.49 -21.28
CA SER A 436 -18.69 -34.25 -21.06
C SER A 436 -18.95 -33.67 -19.66
N MET A 437 -20.19 -33.73 -19.16
CA MET A 437 -20.52 -33.34 -17.79
C MET A 437 -19.84 -34.26 -16.76
N LEU A 438 -19.87 -35.57 -16.99
CA LEU A 438 -19.17 -36.54 -16.14
C LEU A 438 -17.66 -36.31 -16.12
N ASP A 439 -17.03 -36.09 -17.27
CA ASP A 439 -15.60 -35.76 -17.36
C ASP A 439 -15.27 -34.46 -16.62
N ARG A 440 -16.16 -33.46 -16.64
CA ARG A 440 -16.02 -32.23 -15.85
C ARG A 440 -16.13 -32.49 -14.36
N PHE A 441 -17.11 -33.29 -13.93
CA PHE A 441 -17.24 -33.70 -12.53
C PHE A 441 -16.05 -34.53 -12.06
N GLU A 442 -15.51 -35.40 -12.91
CA GLU A 442 -14.31 -36.19 -12.61
C GLU A 442 -13.08 -35.29 -12.44
N LYS A 443 -12.89 -34.30 -13.32
CA LYS A 443 -11.84 -33.29 -13.17
C LYS A 443 -12.01 -32.45 -11.89
N GLN A 444 -13.21 -31.98 -11.60
CA GLN A 444 -13.50 -31.26 -10.35
C GLN A 444 -13.24 -32.13 -9.13
N MET A 445 -13.57 -33.42 -9.20
CA MET A 445 -13.31 -34.37 -8.11
C MET A 445 -11.80 -34.59 -7.91
N ILE A 446 -11.00 -34.69 -8.98
CA ILE A 446 -9.53 -34.76 -8.90
C ILE A 446 -8.96 -33.48 -8.28
N GLU A 447 -9.47 -32.32 -8.67
CA GLU A 447 -9.05 -31.03 -8.13
C GLU A 447 -9.39 -30.89 -6.64
N ILE A 448 -10.62 -31.24 -6.25
CA ILE A 448 -11.04 -31.26 -4.83
C ILE A 448 -10.15 -32.24 -4.04
N GLN A 449 -9.87 -33.43 -4.57
CA GLN A 449 -8.97 -34.38 -3.93
C GLN A 449 -7.53 -33.84 -3.79
N SER A 450 -7.03 -33.09 -4.78
CA SER A 450 -5.72 -32.42 -4.71
C SER A 450 -5.71 -31.32 -3.64
N ASN A 451 -6.75 -30.48 -3.59
CA ASN A 451 -6.89 -29.42 -2.62
C ASN A 451 -7.02 -29.97 -1.19
N VAL A 452 -7.78 -31.04 -1.00
CA VAL A 452 -7.87 -31.73 0.30
C VAL A 452 -6.50 -32.25 0.74
N LYS A 453 -5.70 -32.83 -0.17
CA LYS A 453 -4.34 -33.27 0.15
C LYS A 453 -3.44 -32.10 0.56
N LEU A 454 -3.47 -30.99 -0.19
CA LEU A 454 -2.68 -29.80 0.13
C LEU A 454 -3.09 -29.21 1.49
N LEU A 455 -4.40 -29.03 1.73
CA LEU A 455 -4.93 -28.53 2.99
C LEU A 455 -4.62 -29.48 4.17
N THR A 456 -4.57 -30.79 3.93
CA THR A 456 -4.15 -31.76 4.96
C THR A 456 -2.68 -31.55 5.33
N VAL A 457 -1.80 -31.36 4.33
CA VAL A 457 -0.37 -31.07 4.57
C VAL A 457 -0.19 -29.73 5.29
N GLU A 458 -0.93 -28.70 4.90
CA GLU A 458 -0.89 -27.38 5.56
C GLU A 458 -1.39 -27.46 7.00
N LYS A 459 -2.50 -28.16 7.23
CA LYS A 459 -3.03 -28.42 8.58
C LYS A 459 -2.00 -29.16 9.44
N ASP A 460 -1.36 -30.20 8.91
CA ASP A 460 -0.37 -30.97 9.66
C ASP A 460 0.87 -30.13 9.98
N LYS A 461 1.34 -29.31 9.04
CA LYS A 461 2.42 -28.34 9.27
C LYS A 461 2.05 -27.32 10.34
N LEU A 462 0.83 -26.79 10.29
CA LEU A 462 0.34 -25.82 11.28
C LEU A 462 0.18 -26.47 12.66
N SER A 463 -0.27 -27.73 12.70
CA SER A 463 -0.36 -28.51 13.93
C SER A 463 1.01 -28.72 14.58
N ILE A 464 2.05 -29.03 13.78
CA ILE A 464 3.43 -29.16 14.28
C ILE A 464 3.93 -27.82 14.83
N LEU A 465 3.71 -26.72 14.12
CA LEU A 465 4.12 -25.38 14.58
C LEU A 465 3.39 -24.96 15.86
N TYR A 466 2.10 -25.29 15.96
CA TYR A 466 1.31 -25.04 17.16
C TYR A 466 1.83 -25.86 18.35
N GLU A 467 2.14 -27.14 18.14
CA GLU A 467 2.70 -28.00 19.19
C GLU A 467 4.10 -27.53 19.63
N GLN A 468 4.94 -27.10 18.69
CA GLN A 468 6.24 -26.49 18.98
C GLN A 468 6.10 -25.22 19.84
N SER A 469 5.23 -24.30 19.44
CA SER A 469 4.97 -23.06 20.19
C SER A 469 4.39 -23.35 21.59
N GLN A 470 3.49 -24.33 21.70
CA GLN A 470 2.93 -24.73 23.00
C GLN A 470 4.00 -25.35 23.91
N ASN A 471 4.94 -26.12 23.35
CA ASN A 471 6.06 -26.68 24.09
C ASN A 471 7.05 -25.61 24.58
N GLU A 472 7.35 -24.62 23.75
CA GLU A 472 8.20 -23.48 24.10
C GLU A 472 7.55 -22.59 25.17
N LEU A 473 6.25 -22.31 25.06
CA LEU A 473 5.49 -21.60 26.09
C LEU A 473 5.50 -22.36 27.42
N ASN A 474 5.34 -23.68 27.38
CA ASN A 474 5.42 -24.52 28.56
C ASN A 474 6.84 -24.55 29.15
N HIS A 475 7.88 -24.50 28.32
CA HIS A 475 9.27 -24.37 28.75
C HIS A 475 9.49 -23.06 29.50
N LEU A 476 9.12 -21.92 28.90
CA LEU A 476 9.23 -20.59 29.51
C LEU A 476 8.42 -20.48 30.82
N ARG A 477 7.23 -21.09 30.88
CA ARG A 477 6.43 -21.16 32.11
C ARG A 477 7.12 -21.98 33.20
N ARG A 478 7.76 -23.10 32.85
CA ARG A 478 8.55 -23.89 33.79
C ARG A 478 9.76 -23.10 34.25
N GLU A 479 10.53 -22.50 33.35
CA GLU A 479 11.69 -21.66 33.69
C GLU A 479 11.33 -20.48 34.59
N LYS A 480 10.23 -19.78 34.32
CA LYS A 480 9.73 -18.71 35.20
C LYS A 480 9.38 -19.24 36.60
N LYS A 481 8.76 -20.43 36.68
CA LYS A 481 8.46 -21.08 37.96
C LYS A 481 9.76 -21.50 38.68
N THR A 482 10.74 -22.03 37.96
CA THR A 482 12.05 -22.41 38.52
C THR A 482 12.81 -21.18 39.01
N CYS A 483 12.81 -20.08 38.24
CA CYS A 483 13.45 -18.80 38.59
C CYS A 483 12.79 -18.14 39.81
N PHE A 484 11.45 -18.22 39.91
CA PHE A 484 10.74 -17.74 41.09
C PHE A 484 11.05 -18.60 42.33
N LEU A 485 11.13 -19.93 42.18
CA LEU A 485 11.50 -20.83 43.25
C LEU A 485 12.97 -20.66 43.68
N THR A 486 13.90 -20.44 42.74
CA THR A 486 15.31 -20.18 43.06
C THR A 486 15.51 -18.82 43.71
N LYS A 487 14.78 -17.78 43.28
CA LYS A 487 14.79 -16.47 43.96
C LYS A 487 14.27 -16.57 45.40
N ASN A 488 13.14 -17.26 45.61
CA ASN A 488 12.60 -17.47 46.94
C ASN A 488 13.51 -18.34 47.80
N HIS A 489 14.12 -19.38 47.21
CA HIS A 489 15.08 -20.23 47.90
C HIS A 489 16.34 -19.46 48.27
N ALA A 490 16.88 -18.62 47.39
CA ALA A 490 18.03 -17.76 47.69
C ALA A 490 17.71 -16.68 48.74
N GLU A 491 16.49 -16.12 48.73
CA GLU A 491 16.04 -15.20 49.79
C GLU A 491 15.87 -15.91 51.13
N GLU A 492 15.38 -17.14 51.12
CA GLU A 492 15.21 -17.98 52.31
C GLU A 492 16.57 -18.47 52.82
N GLU A 493 17.48 -18.89 51.96
CA GLU A 493 18.88 -19.20 52.32
C GLU A 493 19.59 -17.97 52.86
N ARG A 494 19.35 -16.77 52.31
CA ARG A 494 19.90 -15.53 52.85
C ARG A 494 19.32 -15.21 54.23
N LYS A 495 18.02 -15.42 54.46
CA LYS A 495 17.38 -15.25 55.78
C LYS A 495 17.89 -16.29 56.78
N ASN A 496 18.04 -17.54 56.35
CA ASN A 496 18.59 -18.63 57.15
C ASN A 496 20.06 -18.39 57.48
N ALA A 497 20.89 -17.97 56.51
CA ALA A 497 22.28 -17.59 56.74
C ALA A 497 22.40 -16.36 57.67
N LEU A 498 21.50 -15.38 57.57
CA LEU A 498 21.42 -14.26 58.52
C LEU A 498 20.99 -14.72 59.93
N ALA A 499 20.03 -15.64 60.02
CA ALA A 499 19.57 -16.22 61.28
C ALA A 499 20.66 -17.09 61.91
N ASP A 500 21.39 -17.87 61.11
CA ASP A 500 22.51 -18.70 61.52
C ASP A 500 23.74 -17.84 61.84
N PHE A 501 23.96 -16.72 61.17
CA PHE A 501 25.00 -15.76 61.57
C PHE A 501 24.66 -15.11 62.91
N ARG A 502 23.39 -14.75 63.15
CA ARG A 502 22.92 -14.26 64.46
C ARG A 502 22.99 -15.35 65.54
N ARG A 503 22.63 -16.58 65.20
CA ARG A 503 22.69 -17.74 66.09
C ARG A 503 24.13 -18.09 66.40
N ALA A 504 25.02 -18.14 65.41
CA ALA A 504 26.46 -18.35 65.57
C ALA A 504 27.13 -17.19 66.29
N ALA A 505 26.66 -15.94 66.13
CA ALA A 505 27.11 -14.83 66.96
C ALA A 505 26.71 -15.03 68.43
N SER A 506 25.45 -15.44 68.68
CA SER A 506 24.92 -15.74 70.02
C SER A 506 25.53 -17.02 70.62
N GLU A 507 25.85 -18.02 69.80
CA GLU A 507 26.52 -19.26 70.17
C GLU A 507 28.01 -19.06 70.31
N LYS A 508 28.66 -18.15 69.59
CA LYS A 508 30.05 -17.74 69.84
C LYS A 508 30.16 -17.07 71.21
N GLU A 509 29.15 -16.29 71.58
CA GLU A 509 29.01 -15.68 72.90
C GLU A 509 28.69 -16.75 73.97
N GLY A 510 27.79 -17.68 73.66
CA GLY A 510 27.42 -18.81 74.52
C GLY A 510 28.46 -19.93 74.61
N LEU A 511 29.31 -20.14 73.61
CA LEU A 511 30.46 -21.07 73.61
C LEU A 511 31.66 -20.43 74.28
N ARG A 512 31.82 -19.10 74.25
CA ARG A 512 32.67 -18.39 75.22
C ARG A 512 32.26 -18.72 76.66
N GLU A 513 30.97 -18.89 76.91
CA GLU A 513 30.45 -19.31 78.23
C GLU A 513 30.43 -20.84 78.46
N LYS A 514 30.26 -21.67 77.43
CA LYS A 514 30.15 -23.13 77.56
C LYS A 514 31.48 -23.88 77.40
N LEU A 515 32.47 -23.34 76.70
CA LEU A 515 33.87 -23.81 76.74
C LEU A 515 34.44 -23.69 78.17
N LYS A 516 33.85 -22.82 78.99
CA LYS A 516 34.09 -22.72 80.44
C LYS A 516 33.48 -23.88 81.23
N VAL A 517 32.46 -24.57 80.69
CA VAL A 517 31.60 -25.47 81.48
C VAL A 517 31.68 -26.93 81.05
N SER A 518 31.87 -27.25 79.76
CA SER A 518 31.69 -28.62 79.28
C SER A 518 32.98 -29.27 78.78
N LEU A 519 33.99 -29.29 79.64
CA LEU A 519 35.17 -30.19 79.55
C LEU A 519 34.88 -31.59 80.15
N LYS A 520 33.61 -31.97 80.31
CA LYS A 520 33.21 -33.19 81.04
C LYS A 520 32.27 -34.04 80.21
N MET A 521 32.88 -34.55 79.14
CA MET A 521 32.80 -35.92 78.64
C MET A 521 31.54 -36.74 78.94
N SER A 522 30.97 -37.20 77.83
CA SER A 522 29.86 -38.11 77.72
C SER A 522 30.32 -39.55 77.41
N HIS A 523 29.35 -40.45 77.60
CA HIS A 523 29.08 -41.69 76.86
C HIS A 523 29.58 -43.04 77.41
N ARG A 524 28.79 -44.04 76.96
CA ARG A 524 29.16 -45.41 76.51
C ARG A 524 28.71 -46.54 77.47
N PHE A 525 28.38 -47.79 77.10
CA PHE A 525 28.42 -48.59 75.84
C PHE A 525 27.66 -49.94 76.06
N GLY A 526 27.54 -50.80 75.02
CA GLY A 526 26.86 -52.11 75.07
C GLY A 526 27.73 -53.37 74.82
N ILE A 527 27.11 -54.57 74.87
CA ILE A 527 27.64 -55.91 74.44
C ILE A 527 26.54 -56.83 73.79
N SER A 528 25.27 -56.39 73.63
CA SER A 528 24.31 -56.90 72.61
C SER A 528 24.81 -56.73 71.16
N PHE A 529 26.09 -56.43 71.04
CA PHE A 529 26.73 -55.60 70.06
C PHE A 529 27.27 -56.46 68.92
N ALA A 530 27.65 -57.72 69.15
CA ALA A 530 28.34 -58.54 68.14
C ALA A 530 27.44 -59.20 67.07
N LEU A 531 26.26 -59.72 67.43
CA LEU A 531 25.28 -60.22 66.46
C LEU A 531 24.55 -59.05 65.78
N GLN A 532 24.31 -58.01 66.56
CA GLN A 532 23.91 -56.71 66.07
C GLN A 532 24.95 -56.16 65.08
N LEU A 533 26.25 -56.35 65.30
CA LEU A 533 27.34 -55.91 64.41
C LEU A 533 27.32 -56.56 63.02
N GLU A 534 26.87 -57.82 62.87
CA GLU A 534 26.81 -58.48 61.56
C GLU A 534 25.55 -58.10 60.77
N THR A 535 24.40 -57.97 61.44
CA THR A 535 23.21 -57.32 60.83
C THR A 535 23.52 -55.87 60.49
N GLU A 536 24.21 -55.16 61.39
CA GLU A 536 24.73 -53.81 61.15
C GLU A 536 25.72 -53.80 59.99
N ARG A 537 26.53 -54.85 59.77
CA ARG A 537 27.46 -54.93 58.62
C ARG A 537 26.72 -55.02 57.29
N LEU A 538 25.67 -55.85 57.21
CA LEU A 538 24.84 -55.97 56.01
C LEU A 538 24.02 -54.69 55.76
N ASP A 539 23.45 -54.12 56.81
CA ASP A 539 22.78 -52.82 56.77
C ASP A 539 23.77 -51.71 56.38
N GLN A 540 25.02 -51.77 56.85
CA GLN A 540 26.11 -50.87 56.45
C GLN A 540 26.46 -51.02 54.97
N VAL A 541 26.47 -52.24 54.42
CA VAL A 541 26.73 -52.43 52.98
C VAL A 541 25.59 -51.88 52.13
N SER A 542 24.34 -52.11 52.53
CA SER A 542 23.16 -51.55 51.86
C SER A 542 23.14 -50.01 51.92
N THR A 543 23.41 -49.44 53.10
CA THR A 543 23.51 -47.99 53.28
C THR A 543 24.68 -47.40 52.51
N VAL A 544 25.84 -48.07 52.44
CA VAL A 544 26.97 -47.64 51.60
C VAL A 544 26.61 -47.65 50.11
N SER A 545 25.84 -48.63 49.65
CA SER A 545 25.33 -48.64 48.26
C SER A 545 24.40 -47.46 48.00
N LEU A 546 23.44 -47.21 48.89
CA LEU A 546 22.54 -46.07 48.79
C LEU A 546 23.29 -44.73 48.83
N LEU A 547 24.32 -44.62 49.68
CA LEU A 547 25.18 -43.43 49.76
C LEU A 547 26.00 -43.25 48.48
N LYS A 548 26.47 -44.32 47.84
CA LYS A 548 27.15 -44.24 46.54
C LYS A 548 26.21 -43.74 45.44
N ASP A 549 25.00 -44.28 45.36
CA ASP A 549 23.99 -43.81 44.41
C ASP A 549 23.63 -42.35 44.67
N LYS A 550 23.55 -41.96 45.95
CA LYS A 550 23.31 -40.56 46.34
C LYS A 550 24.49 -39.66 45.97
N ILE A 551 25.74 -40.11 46.14
CA ILE A 551 26.94 -39.38 45.72
C ILE A 551 26.93 -39.20 44.21
N SER A 552 26.68 -40.25 43.42
CA SER A 552 26.59 -40.16 41.96
C SER A 552 25.51 -39.17 41.51
N SER A 553 24.33 -39.22 42.14
CA SER A 553 23.25 -38.26 41.86
C SER A 553 23.64 -36.82 42.22
N LEU A 554 24.40 -36.61 43.30
CA LEU A 554 24.90 -35.29 43.68
C LEU A 554 26.02 -34.81 42.75
N GLU A 555 26.86 -35.70 42.24
CA GLU A 555 27.89 -35.39 41.24
C GLU A 555 27.27 -34.96 39.92
N ASP A 556 26.23 -35.66 39.45
CA ASP A 556 25.48 -35.27 38.24
C ASP A 556 24.79 -33.91 38.44
N GLU A 557 24.16 -33.68 39.60
CA GLU A 557 23.55 -32.40 39.93
C GLU A 557 24.59 -31.27 39.99
N LEU A 558 25.77 -31.53 40.57
CA LEU A 558 26.89 -30.58 40.60
C LEU A 558 27.40 -30.25 39.20
N ASN A 559 27.51 -31.24 38.31
CA ASN A 559 27.91 -31.03 36.92
C ASN A 559 26.91 -30.15 36.17
N ILE A 560 25.60 -30.43 36.32
CA ILE A 560 24.54 -29.60 35.72
C ILE A 560 24.62 -28.17 36.26
N LYS A 561 24.81 -27.99 37.58
CA LYS A 561 24.95 -26.66 38.20
C LYS A 561 26.19 -25.92 37.73
N THR A 562 27.30 -26.62 37.52
CA THR A 562 28.54 -26.04 37.01
C THR A 562 28.37 -25.56 35.57
N HIS A 563 27.72 -26.35 34.70
CA HIS A 563 27.38 -25.92 33.35
C HIS A 563 26.41 -24.74 33.33
N GLN A 564 25.40 -24.73 34.20
CA GLN A 564 24.49 -23.58 34.34
C GLN A 564 25.24 -22.32 34.76
N LEU A 565 26.15 -22.41 35.75
CA LEU A 565 26.97 -21.28 36.18
C LEU A 565 27.87 -20.76 35.07
N LEU A 566 28.51 -21.65 34.29
CA LEU A 566 29.33 -21.27 33.15
C LEU A 566 28.53 -20.47 32.12
N ASN A 567 27.36 -20.99 31.70
CA ASN A 567 26.50 -20.31 30.73
C ASN A 567 26.06 -18.93 31.24
N THR A 568 25.61 -18.84 32.50
CA THR A 568 25.22 -17.54 33.08
C THR A 568 26.39 -16.55 33.19
N SER A 569 27.62 -17.06 33.38
CA SER A 569 28.83 -16.24 33.40
C SER A 569 29.19 -15.74 32.00
N GLU A 570 29.01 -16.57 30.96
CA GLU A 570 29.18 -16.18 29.56
C GLU A 570 28.16 -15.13 29.14
N ASP A 571 26.88 -15.33 29.46
CA ASP A 571 25.81 -14.36 29.23
C ASP A 571 26.10 -13.02 29.93
N SER A 572 26.54 -13.07 31.19
CA SER A 572 26.95 -11.86 31.92
C SER A 572 28.14 -11.14 31.27
N SER A 573 29.08 -11.88 30.66
CA SER A 573 30.19 -11.29 29.91
C SER A 573 29.69 -10.63 28.62
N GLN A 574 28.77 -11.27 27.90
CA GLN A 574 28.15 -10.71 26.70
C GLN A 574 27.41 -9.41 27.01
N TYR A 575 26.53 -9.39 28.03
CA TYR A 575 25.84 -8.17 28.46
C TYR A 575 26.81 -7.05 28.87
N LYS A 576 27.95 -7.39 29.47
CA LYS A 576 28.99 -6.41 29.81
C LYS A 576 29.63 -5.81 28.56
N THR A 577 29.88 -6.61 27.52
CA THR A 577 30.41 -6.11 26.25
C THR A 577 29.40 -5.23 25.50
N GLU A 578 28.12 -5.61 25.50
CA GLU A 578 27.03 -4.80 24.92
C GLU A 578 26.87 -3.47 25.65
N LEU A 579 26.90 -3.49 26.99
CA LEU A 579 26.83 -2.26 27.80
C LEU A 579 28.01 -1.32 27.51
N ASN A 580 29.21 -1.85 27.31
CA ASN A 580 30.38 -1.04 26.95
C ASN A 580 30.25 -0.44 25.54
N SER A 581 29.71 -1.22 24.59
CA SER A 581 29.41 -0.72 23.23
C SER A 581 28.39 0.41 23.25
N LEU A 582 27.29 0.24 24.01
CA LEU A 582 26.27 1.27 24.18
C LEU A 582 26.81 2.54 24.83
N LYS A 583 27.70 2.42 25.83
CA LYS A 583 28.37 3.57 26.44
C LYS A 583 29.22 4.34 25.44
N LEU A 584 30.01 3.66 24.62
CA LEU A 584 30.84 4.29 23.60
C LEU A 584 29.98 5.02 22.55
N LEU A 585 28.88 4.40 22.13
CA LEU A 585 27.92 5.02 21.22
C LEU A 585 27.29 6.27 21.85
N ASN A 586 26.92 6.22 23.12
CA ASN A 586 26.35 7.36 23.83
C ASN A 586 27.36 8.51 23.98
N GLU A 587 28.64 8.22 24.24
CA GLU A 587 29.71 9.22 24.23
C GLU A 587 29.90 9.85 22.86
N GLN A 588 29.76 9.08 21.78
CA GLN A 588 29.83 9.61 20.41
C GLN A 588 28.64 10.51 20.08
N ILE A 589 27.44 10.12 20.51
CA ILE A 589 26.23 10.95 20.36
C ILE A 589 26.38 12.26 21.15
N GLN A 590 26.89 12.20 22.39
CA GLN A 590 27.10 13.39 23.20
C GLN A 590 28.10 14.36 22.54
N LYS A 591 29.24 13.85 22.04
CA LYS A 591 30.21 14.69 21.30
C LYS A 591 29.60 15.32 20.05
N SER A 592 28.77 14.58 19.31
CA SER A 592 28.07 15.11 18.15
C SER A 592 27.05 16.19 18.53
N LEU A 593 26.38 16.03 19.67
CA LEU A 593 25.45 17.02 20.20
C LEU A 593 26.16 18.29 20.61
N ASP A 594 27.29 18.17 21.32
CA ASP A 594 28.10 19.30 21.77
C ASP A 594 28.64 20.11 20.56
N GLU A 595 29.08 19.43 19.50
CA GLU A 595 29.53 20.07 18.25
C GLU A 595 28.38 20.83 17.56
N ILE A 596 27.19 20.23 17.45
CA ILE A 596 26.03 20.89 16.85
C ILE A 596 25.59 22.10 17.68
N GLN A 597 25.61 21.99 19.01
CA GLN A 597 25.31 23.11 19.91
C GLN A 597 26.33 24.24 19.74
N HIS A 598 27.62 23.91 19.62
CA HIS A 598 28.64 24.93 19.36
C HIS A 598 28.41 25.63 18.03
N GLN A 599 28.11 24.89 16.95
CA GLN A 599 27.81 25.49 15.66
C GLN A 599 26.55 26.37 15.69
N LEU A 600 25.53 25.95 16.46
CA LEU A 600 24.33 26.76 16.67
C LEU A 600 24.68 28.10 17.34
N THR A 601 25.48 28.07 18.41
CA THR A 601 25.89 29.32 19.10
C THR A 601 26.71 30.25 18.19
N LEU A 602 27.53 29.71 17.29
CA LEU A 602 28.24 30.54 16.31
C LEU A 602 27.27 31.18 15.32
N LYS A 603 26.27 30.44 14.85
CA LYS A 603 25.23 30.96 13.95
C LYS A 603 24.32 31.99 14.62
N GLU A 604 24.01 31.82 15.89
CA GLU A 604 23.27 32.82 16.68
C GLU A 604 24.05 34.14 16.77
N ASN A 605 25.36 34.08 17.00
CA ASN A 605 26.20 35.29 17.04
C ASN A 605 26.33 35.96 15.66
N GLU A 606 26.48 35.18 14.58
CA GLU A 606 26.50 35.72 13.21
C GLU A 606 25.18 36.41 12.86
N LEU A 607 24.05 35.79 13.21
CA LEU A 607 22.73 36.38 13.01
C LEU A 607 22.56 37.68 13.79
N GLN A 608 23.00 37.71 15.05
CA GLN A 608 22.95 38.92 15.86
C GLN A 608 23.80 40.04 15.26
N SER A 609 25.01 39.74 14.78
CA SER A 609 25.85 40.73 14.10
C SER A 609 25.21 41.26 12.81
N ALA A 610 24.52 40.41 12.05
CA ALA A 610 23.81 40.83 10.85
C ALA A 610 22.59 41.71 11.19
N GLN A 611 21.88 41.42 12.28
CA GLN A 611 20.77 42.25 12.77
C GLN A 611 21.25 43.64 13.17
N GLU A 612 22.38 43.74 13.87
CA GLU A 612 23.00 45.03 14.22
C GLU A 612 23.43 45.82 12.96
N GLU A 613 23.92 45.14 11.92
CA GLU A 613 24.26 45.79 10.65
C GLU A 613 23.02 46.32 9.90
N ILE A 614 21.92 45.56 9.93
CA ILE A 614 20.64 45.99 9.35
C ILE A 614 20.13 47.25 10.06
N GLU A 615 20.15 47.28 11.40
CA GLU A 615 19.72 48.44 12.18
C GLU A 615 20.51 49.71 11.80
N ILE A 616 21.84 49.58 11.62
CA ILE A 616 22.69 50.69 11.17
C ILE A 616 22.32 51.15 9.75
N LEU A 617 21.99 50.23 8.84
CA LEU A 617 21.59 50.56 7.47
C LEU A 617 20.22 51.24 7.43
N GLU A 618 19.27 50.80 8.26
CA GLU A 618 17.95 51.42 8.40
C GLU A 618 18.08 52.87 8.89
N ASP A 619 18.87 53.11 9.94
CA ASP A 619 19.17 54.47 10.42
C ASP A 619 19.78 55.34 9.31
N LYS A 620 20.68 54.76 8.51
CA LYS A 620 21.30 55.47 7.38
C LYS A 620 20.28 55.81 6.29
N ILE A 621 19.35 54.91 5.98
CA ILE A 621 18.25 55.17 5.03
C ILE A 621 17.39 56.33 5.53
N ASP A 622 17.02 56.32 6.81
CA ASP A 622 16.21 57.39 7.41
C ASP A 622 16.91 58.75 7.33
N THR A 623 18.22 58.81 7.61
CA THR A 623 18.98 60.06 7.47
C THR A 623 19.04 60.56 6.01
N LEU A 624 19.16 59.66 5.04
CA LEU A 624 19.17 60.02 3.61
C LEU A 624 17.79 60.45 3.13
N GLN A 625 16.71 59.81 3.57
CA GLN A 625 15.34 60.20 3.28
C GLN A 625 15.05 61.61 3.80
N ASN A 626 15.44 61.91 5.04
CA ASN A 626 15.29 63.25 5.62
C ASN A 626 16.07 64.31 4.83
N LYS A 627 17.30 64.00 4.39
CA LYS A 627 18.07 64.90 3.51
C LYS A 627 17.38 65.13 2.18
N SER A 628 16.88 64.06 1.53
CA SER A 628 16.15 64.14 0.27
C SER A 628 14.91 65.04 0.38
N LEU A 629 14.13 64.89 1.46
CA LEU A 629 12.98 65.75 1.74
C LEU A 629 13.38 67.22 1.85
N SER A 630 14.42 67.53 2.63
CA SER A 630 14.90 68.92 2.78
C SER A 630 15.41 69.54 1.47
N GLN A 631 16.04 68.74 0.62
CA GLN A 631 16.49 69.17 -0.71
C GLN A 631 15.31 69.40 -1.65
N ASN A 632 14.29 68.55 -1.60
CA ASN A 632 13.08 68.71 -2.39
C ASN A 632 12.30 69.97 -2.00
N GLU A 633 12.19 70.27 -0.70
CA GLU A 633 11.63 71.55 -0.21
C GLU A 633 12.41 72.76 -0.75
N SER A 634 13.75 72.68 -0.73
CA SER A 634 14.61 73.73 -1.28
C SER A 634 14.43 73.91 -2.80
N LEU A 635 14.26 72.81 -3.55
CA LEU A 635 13.98 72.84 -4.99
C LEU A 635 12.62 73.45 -5.30
N ILE A 636 11.58 73.13 -4.50
CA ILE A 636 10.24 73.73 -4.64
C ILE A 636 10.35 75.24 -4.44
N LEU A 637 11.08 75.68 -3.41
CA LEU A 637 11.28 77.10 -3.14
C LEU A 637 12.01 77.81 -4.30
N LEU A 638 13.11 77.23 -4.80
CA LEU A 638 13.87 77.80 -5.91
C LEU A 638 13.04 77.87 -7.20
N ARG A 639 12.25 76.84 -7.52
CA ARG A 639 11.30 76.87 -8.65
C ARG A 639 10.28 77.98 -8.51
N SER A 640 9.78 78.23 -7.30
CA SER A 640 8.88 79.36 -7.03
C SER A 640 9.57 80.70 -7.29
N THR A 641 10.84 80.84 -6.90
CA THR A 641 11.63 82.06 -7.13
C THR A 641 11.88 82.29 -8.62
N VAL A 642 12.24 81.24 -9.38
CA VAL A 642 12.43 81.32 -10.84
C VAL A 642 11.12 81.74 -11.51
N ASN A 643 9.99 81.14 -11.15
CA ASN A 643 8.69 81.53 -11.69
C ASN A 643 8.32 82.99 -11.38
N ALA A 644 8.76 83.54 -10.24
CA ALA A 644 8.57 84.95 -9.92
C ALA A 644 9.44 85.86 -10.80
N LEU A 645 10.71 85.51 -10.99
CA LEU A 645 11.64 86.24 -11.86
C LEU A 645 11.20 86.22 -13.33
N ASP A 646 10.68 85.10 -13.82
CA ASP A 646 10.14 85.02 -15.19
C ASP A 646 8.95 85.97 -15.39
N LYS A 647 8.06 86.08 -14.40
CA LYS A 647 6.94 87.07 -14.44
C LYS A 647 7.45 88.51 -14.42
N GLU A 648 8.46 88.81 -13.61
CA GLU A 648 9.09 90.14 -13.60
C GLU A 648 9.76 90.46 -14.94
N LYS A 649 10.48 89.48 -15.51
CA LYS A 649 11.11 89.59 -16.82
C LYS A 649 10.07 89.87 -17.92
N ASP A 650 8.98 89.13 -17.96
CA ASP A 650 7.90 89.34 -18.93
C ASP A 650 7.29 90.74 -18.80
N SER A 651 7.08 91.21 -17.56
CA SER A 651 6.58 92.57 -17.28
C SER A 651 7.56 93.66 -17.74
N LEU A 652 8.86 93.45 -17.54
CA LEU A 652 9.90 94.37 -18.01
C LEU A 652 10.02 94.36 -19.53
N GLN A 653 9.88 93.20 -20.16
CA GLN A 653 9.88 93.06 -21.61
C GLN A 653 8.71 93.84 -22.23
N GLU A 654 7.50 93.71 -21.68
CA GLU A 654 6.32 94.48 -22.09
C GLU A 654 6.59 96.00 -21.98
N SER A 655 7.20 96.45 -20.88
CA SER A 655 7.56 97.87 -20.71
C SER A 655 8.63 98.37 -21.70
N ILE A 656 9.59 97.51 -22.07
CA ILE A 656 10.59 97.83 -23.10
C ILE A 656 9.91 97.93 -24.46
N ASP A 657 9.02 97.00 -24.79
CA ASP A 657 8.31 97.00 -26.07
C ASP A 657 7.44 98.26 -26.21
N GLU A 658 6.67 98.63 -25.17
CA GLU A 658 5.90 99.88 -25.12
C GLU A 658 6.78 101.13 -25.35
N LYS A 659 7.95 101.18 -24.68
CA LYS A 659 8.88 102.30 -24.84
C LYS A 659 9.50 102.31 -26.24
N THR A 660 9.80 101.15 -26.80
CA THR A 660 10.37 100.99 -28.14
C THR A 660 9.38 101.47 -29.19
N GLU A 661 8.10 101.09 -29.07
CA GLU A 661 7.01 101.61 -29.91
C GLU A 661 6.87 103.13 -29.80
N LYS A 662 6.94 103.67 -28.58
CA LYS A 662 6.87 105.11 -28.35
C LYS A 662 8.06 105.87 -28.95
N ILE A 663 9.27 105.32 -28.85
CA ILE A 663 10.47 105.89 -29.50
C ILE A 663 10.30 105.87 -31.01
N ALA A 664 9.94 104.73 -31.59
CA ALA A 664 9.72 104.61 -33.03
C ALA A 664 8.66 105.60 -33.53
N TYR A 665 7.56 105.77 -32.78
CA TYR A 665 6.53 106.78 -33.07
C TYR A 665 7.08 108.21 -33.02
N LEU A 666 7.90 108.55 -32.03
CA LEU A 666 8.52 109.88 -31.92
C LEU A 666 9.58 110.12 -33.01
N GLU A 667 10.38 109.11 -33.35
CA GLU A 667 11.36 109.16 -34.43
C GLU A 667 10.70 109.36 -35.79
N ASP A 668 9.62 108.65 -36.08
CA ASP A 668 8.83 108.85 -37.30
C ASP A 668 8.23 110.27 -37.36
N ASN A 669 7.74 110.79 -36.23
CA ASN A 669 7.28 112.18 -36.13
C ASN A 669 8.41 113.21 -36.33
N LEU A 670 9.62 112.93 -35.85
CA LEU A 670 10.79 113.78 -36.05
C LEU A 670 11.30 113.71 -37.50
N ALA A 671 11.35 112.52 -38.10
CA ALA A 671 11.69 112.33 -39.51
C ALA A 671 10.71 113.07 -40.43
N ASN A 672 9.41 113.01 -40.13
CA ASN A 672 8.36 113.73 -40.85
C ASN A 672 8.41 115.25 -40.63
N LYS A 673 9.04 115.76 -39.56
CA LYS A 673 9.28 117.21 -39.33
C LYS A 673 10.66 117.70 -39.79
N GLY A 674 11.64 116.82 -39.99
CA GLY A 674 13.04 117.13 -40.33
C GLY A 674 13.38 117.03 -41.82
N GLY A 675 12.42 116.71 -42.68
CA GLY A 675 12.59 116.63 -44.15
C GLY A 675 12.75 118.00 -44.82
N GLY A 676 13.83 118.72 -44.51
CA GLY A 676 14.11 120.03 -45.09
C GLY A 676 15.48 120.61 -44.73
N GLY A 677 16.53 120.12 -45.39
CA GLY A 677 17.76 120.88 -45.63
C GLY A 677 18.91 120.70 -44.64
N ALA A 678 20.00 120.08 -45.11
CA ALA A 678 21.38 120.61 -45.07
C ALA A 678 22.40 119.46 -45.18
N ALA A 679 23.34 119.62 -46.11
CA ALA A 679 24.55 118.81 -46.19
C ALA A 679 25.45 119.04 -44.96
N CYS A 680 26.08 117.98 -44.45
CA CYS A 680 27.35 118.13 -43.74
C CYS A 680 28.22 116.86 -43.80
N THR A 681 29.50 117.15 -43.92
CA THR A 681 30.69 116.32 -44.04
C THR A 681 31.01 115.44 -42.82
N ARG A 682 31.67 114.31 -43.09
CA ARG A 682 32.40 113.33 -42.23
C ARG A 682 33.13 113.92 -41.00
N PRO A 683 33.35 113.17 -39.88
CA PRO A 683 34.59 112.35 -39.72
C PRO A 683 34.45 111.09 -38.78
N SER A 684 35.02 109.93 -39.12
CA SER A 684 36.22 109.26 -38.51
C SER A 684 36.37 109.23 -36.96
N LEU A 685 36.38 108.01 -36.38
CA LEU A 685 37.41 107.41 -35.48
C LEU A 685 36.84 106.54 -34.31
N LEU A 686 37.41 105.34 -34.20
CA LEU A 686 37.47 104.38 -33.05
C LEU A 686 38.14 105.00 -31.79
N PRO A 687 38.50 104.28 -30.69
CA PRO A 687 37.86 103.20 -29.88
C PRO A 687 37.96 103.48 -28.35
N THR A 688 37.33 102.66 -27.46
CA THR A 688 37.73 102.34 -26.04
C THR A 688 36.61 101.47 -25.42
N THR A 689 36.75 100.27 -24.83
CA THR A 689 37.51 99.75 -23.66
C THR A 689 37.49 100.60 -22.40
N ALA A 690 36.67 100.20 -21.41
CA ALA A 690 36.84 100.31 -19.94
C ALA A 690 35.54 99.77 -19.27
N ALA A 691 35.55 98.69 -18.49
CA ALA A 691 35.98 98.56 -17.10
C ALA A 691 34.83 98.64 -16.06
N THR A 692 34.65 97.52 -15.33
CA THR A 692 34.49 97.41 -13.86
C THR A 692 33.09 97.61 -13.22
N PRO A 693 32.75 96.98 -12.06
CA PRO A 693 33.67 96.62 -10.96
C PRO A 693 33.56 95.24 -10.27
N ASP A 694 34.70 94.91 -9.64
CA ASP A 694 34.93 93.92 -8.60
C ASP A 694 34.33 94.28 -7.23
N ALA A 695 34.22 93.23 -6.40
CA ALA A 695 34.42 93.15 -4.93
C ALA A 695 33.20 93.32 -3.98
N PRO A 696 33.19 92.73 -2.75
CA PRO A 696 33.96 91.57 -2.26
C PRO A 696 33.29 90.65 -1.16
N ILE A 697 33.97 89.53 -0.86
CA ILE A 697 34.20 88.86 0.46
C ILE A 697 33.00 88.33 1.28
N CYS A 698 33.01 87.00 1.53
CA CYS A 698 33.12 86.44 2.89
C CYS A 698 33.61 84.98 2.87
N GLN A 699 34.83 84.77 3.36
CA GLN A 699 35.31 83.50 3.90
C GLN A 699 34.79 83.34 5.33
N SER A 700 34.26 82.17 5.67
CA SER A 700 34.21 81.60 7.03
C SER A 700 33.98 80.10 6.85
N GLU A 701 35.04 79.29 6.93
CA GLU A 701 35.54 78.64 8.15
C GLU A 701 35.09 77.17 8.19
N LYS A 702 36.08 76.29 8.02
CA LYS A 702 36.09 74.96 8.61
C LYS A 702 36.09 75.10 10.13
N VAL A 703 35.20 74.40 10.82
CA VAL A 703 35.48 73.78 12.13
C VAL A 703 34.66 72.50 12.25
N GLY A 704 35.32 71.42 12.70
CA GLY A 704 34.73 70.35 13.51
C GLY A 704 33.91 69.31 12.78
#